data_AF-A0A5C5XBK1-F1
#
_entry.id   AF-A0A5C5XBK1-F1
#
_cell.length_a   1.000
_cell.length_b   1.000
_cell.length_c   1.000
_cell.angle_alpha   90.00
_cell.angle_beta   90.00
_cell.angle_gamma   90.00
#
_symmetry.space_group_name_H-M   'P 1'
#
loop_
_entity.id
_entity.type
_entity.pdbx_description
1 polymer ?
#
loop_
_entity_poly.entity_id
_entity_poly.type
_entity_poly.pdbx_seq_one_letter_code
_entity_poly.pdbx_strand_id
1 'polypeptide(L)'
;MRGNIIIMKSLIIAGFLGTCLITPLSAEETIVPEAEISYEKQIRPILQAACFHCHGEEAEVDGGLDLRLRRFMVQGGDSGPAIVPGKPDESYLLDRIASGEMPPSGSGHPLSSEQQDLITRWVAQSAPTLRSEPETLAPGMVILPEDQEWWSYQPVTRPELPDVRKPELVEQPIDRFVLHKLEEAGFEFSPLADRKTLIRRACFDLWGLPPTPEMVEEFVKDDQPDAWERLLDRLLANDHFGERWARHWLDVAGYADSEGVTTTDPERKWAWQYRDYVIKSLNKNKPYDLFVQEQLAGDEMVSPPYKNMPPDAIEKLIATGFLRMAPDGTMSKQLDDDLTKNEVVADTVEIVSSIFLGLTVECAQCHEHRYDPIPQADYYRLRAVFEPALNWKKWKTPSQRSISLYTDEDRAKAATIEAEAKKILDERLVKQQEFIDRNYEKELAKLTEAEREIAVAAREIAEKDRTPEQKEIYKKYPSLSITAGSLYLYDKPAADELKKMADAAAELRKTKPEEFFVRALTETASDLTPTFVFNRGDHQQPKEEVKPAGLSILNHVVESQIPDNDPAIPSTGRRLAFAKQLTSGQHPLTARVFANRNWLHLLGRGIVITPSDFGRLGTPPSHPQLLDWLADEFVQQNWDIKKFIKMVMLSHTYQQALSTDTAYLTRDPDIALYGSARLKRIEAEVLRDMVLEISGNLNEKMYGPPVPVMSDPVGQWVIGIENLSAGRPGKVLEMHGEDLRRSVYVQVRRTRPLSIFEVFDNPRMEPNCELRSFSTVAPQSLMLMNGDFIMQQAKDFASLLNTEYKEDNPQKINQLWQRVYARLPDQSELADAQQFLVEQQETLAERAGKDDDPALLALANLCQILLSSNEFLYID
;
A
#
# COMPACT_ATOMS: atom_id res chain seq x y z
N MET A 1 -3.39 35.18 40.23
CA MET A 1 -3.75 36.16 41.27
C MET A 1 -5.23 36.48 41.15
N ARG A 2 -5.99 36.29 42.25
CA ARG A 2 -7.22 37.00 42.70
C ARG A 2 -8.17 37.51 41.60
N GLY A 3 -9.38 36.95 41.47
CA GLY A 3 -10.57 37.32 42.28
C GLY A 3 -11.54 38.10 41.36
N ASN A 4 -12.87 38.11 41.47
CA ASN A 4 -13.80 37.81 42.56
C ASN A 4 -15.19 37.52 42.00
N ILE A 5 -15.93 36.67 42.71
CA ILE A 5 -17.41 36.55 42.73
C ILE A 5 -17.94 37.47 43.83
N ILE A 6 -19.04 38.20 43.64
CA ILE A 6 -20.10 38.50 44.65
C ILE A 6 -21.37 38.91 43.84
N ILE A 7 -22.66 38.68 44.15
CA ILE A 7 -23.43 38.67 45.41
C ILE A 7 -24.77 37.94 45.21
N MET A 8 -25.20 37.11 46.18
CA MET A 8 -26.62 37.04 46.55
C MET A 8 -26.81 36.85 48.06
N LYS A 9 -27.97 37.31 48.51
CA LYS A 9 -28.29 37.95 49.79
C LYS A 9 -28.87 37.00 50.86
N SER A 10 -28.62 37.40 52.12
CA SER A 10 -29.54 37.42 53.28
C SER A 10 -29.64 36.23 54.25
N LEU A 11 -29.16 36.53 55.46
CA LEU A 11 -29.51 35.99 56.79
C LEU A 11 -31.02 36.09 57.10
N ILE A 12 -31.55 35.16 57.91
CA ILE A 12 -32.29 35.43 59.17
C ILE A 12 -32.00 34.30 60.19
N ILE A 13 -31.78 34.72 61.45
CA ILE A 13 -31.40 33.97 62.65
C ILE A 13 -32.65 33.66 63.50
N ALA A 14 -32.69 32.49 64.17
CA ALA A 14 -32.93 32.29 65.62
C ALA A 14 -33.69 30.99 65.96
N GLY A 15 -33.15 30.19 66.88
CA GLY A 15 -33.87 29.06 67.47
C GLY A 15 -33.05 28.16 68.41
N PHE A 16 -32.76 28.69 69.60
CA PHE A 16 -32.55 28.06 70.93
C PHE A 16 -31.99 26.63 71.14
N LEU A 17 -31.07 26.57 72.12
CA LEU A 17 -30.29 25.45 72.67
C LEU A 17 -31.08 24.21 73.13
N GLY A 18 -30.46 23.03 72.91
CA GLY A 18 -30.71 21.78 73.64
C GLY A 18 -29.55 20.79 73.46
N THR A 19 -28.80 20.53 74.53
CA THR A 19 -27.59 19.70 74.67
C THR A 19 -27.72 18.24 74.25
N CYS A 20 -26.83 17.76 73.37
CA CYS A 20 -26.38 16.37 73.28
C CYS A 20 -24.86 16.35 73.03
N LEU A 21 -24.16 15.46 73.75
CA LEU A 21 -22.71 15.29 73.71
C LEU A 21 -22.17 15.10 72.29
N ILE A 22 -21.19 15.91 71.90
CA ILE A 22 -20.37 15.71 70.71
C ILE A 22 -19.34 14.62 71.07
N THR A 23 -19.56 13.39 70.63
CA THR A 23 -18.47 12.43 70.41
C THR A 23 -17.81 12.81 69.08
N PRO A 24 -16.49 13.02 69.00
CA PRO A 24 -15.83 13.21 67.72
C PRO A 24 -15.89 11.88 66.97
N LEU A 25 -16.72 11.83 65.92
CA LEU A 25 -16.67 10.76 64.94
C LEU A 25 -15.37 10.98 64.17
N SER A 26 -14.33 10.23 64.54
CA SER A 26 -13.12 10.13 63.72
C SER A 26 -13.57 9.55 62.39
N ALA A 27 -13.48 10.34 61.32
CA ALA A 27 -13.55 9.81 59.98
C ALA A 27 -12.32 8.90 59.81
N GLU A 28 -12.52 7.59 59.90
CA GLU A 28 -11.58 6.64 59.31
C GLU A 28 -11.61 6.91 57.80
N GLU A 29 -10.58 7.60 57.32
CA GLU A 29 -10.20 7.51 55.92
C GLU A 29 -10.01 6.03 55.61
N THR A 30 -10.95 5.45 54.87
CA THR A 30 -10.74 4.16 54.23
C THR A 30 -9.61 4.35 53.22
N ILE A 31 -8.39 4.05 53.66
CA ILE A 31 -7.21 3.90 52.81
C ILE A 31 -7.56 2.75 51.86
N VAL A 32 -7.95 3.09 50.62
CA VAL A 32 -8.01 2.11 49.55
C VAL A 32 -6.58 1.60 49.39
N PRO A 33 -6.30 0.29 49.54
CA PRO A 33 -4.96 -0.23 49.35
C PRO A 33 -4.47 0.16 47.96
N GLU A 34 -3.33 0.82 47.90
CA GLU A 34 -2.69 1.16 46.64
C GLU A 34 -2.46 -0.14 45.84
N ALA A 35 -2.81 -0.15 44.56
CA ALA A 35 -2.68 -1.36 43.74
C ALA A 35 -1.23 -1.87 43.75
N GLU A 36 -1.06 -3.17 43.98
CA GLU A 36 0.26 -3.81 44.02
C GLU A 36 0.91 -3.73 42.62
N ILE A 37 2.05 -3.06 42.53
CA ILE A 37 2.82 -2.91 41.28
C ILE A 37 3.77 -4.09 41.19
N SER A 38 3.68 -4.94 40.16
CA SER A 38 4.63 -6.05 40.01
C SER A 38 5.70 -5.75 38.96
N TYR A 39 6.86 -6.39 39.13
CA TYR A 39 7.96 -6.25 38.20
C TYR A 39 7.55 -6.66 36.77
N GLU A 40 7.02 -7.86 36.60
CA GLU A 40 6.78 -8.47 35.29
C GLU A 40 5.75 -7.70 34.45
N LYS A 41 4.71 -7.16 35.08
CA LYS A 41 3.57 -6.55 34.38
C LYS A 41 3.74 -5.06 34.15
N GLN A 42 4.27 -4.31 35.12
CA GLN A 42 4.35 -2.86 35.04
C GLN A 42 5.76 -2.32 34.81
N ILE A 43 6.79 -2.93 35.38
CA ILE A 43 8.14 -2.36 35.41
C ILE A 43 9.02 -2.90 34.29
N ARG A 44 9.00 -4.22 34.06
CA ARG A 44 9.79 -4.88 33.04
C ARG A 44 9.56 -4.28 31.64
N PRO A 45 8.34 -4.00 31.16
CA PRO A 45 8.15 -3.39 29.84
C PRO A 45 8.83 -2.01 29.72
N ILE A 46 8.85 -1.23 30.80
CA ILE A 46 9.53 0.08 30.83
C ILE A 46 11.05 -0.10 30.71
N LEU A 47 11.62 -1.00 31.52
CA LEU A 47 13.06 -1.26 31.51
C LEU A 47 13.51 -1.98 30.23
N GLN A 48 12.66 -2.80 29.62
CA GLN A 48 12.93 -3.41 28.31
C GLN A 48 13.08 -2.33 27.24
N ALA A 49 12.10 -1.43 27.15
CA ALA A 49 12.09 -0.38 26.15
C ALA A 49 13.22 0.65 26.29
N ALA A 50 13.76 0.84 27.50
CA ALA A 50 14.71 1.90 27.81
C ALA A 50 16.11 1.43 28.21
N CYS A 51 16.27 0.21 28.72
CA CYS A 51 17.50 -0.17 29.43
C CYS A 51 18.08 -1.54 29.05
N PHE A 52 17.27 -2.53 28.67
CA PHE A 52 17.74 -3.91 28.47
C PHE A 52 18.79 -4.07 27.39
N HIS A 53 18.77 -3.21 26.37
CA HIS A 53 19.77 -3.22 25.31
C HIS A 53 21.20 -3.19 25.87
N CYS A 54 21.52 -2.24 26.74
CA CYS A 54 22.85 -2.12 27.36
C CYS A 54 22.98 -2.92 28.67
N HIS A 55 21.86 -3.13 29.37
CA HIS A 55 21.82 -3.72 30.70
C HIS A 55 21.06 -5.05 30.75
N GLY A 56 21.41 -5.99 29.86
CA GLY A 56 20.97 -7.39 29.97
C GLY A 56 20.98 -8.21 28.68
N GLU A 57 20.42 -7.69 27.58
CA GLU A 57 20.23 -8.45 26.33
C GLU A 57 21.50 -8.58 25.49
N GLU A 58 22.44 -7.64 25.62
CA GLU A 58 23.75 -7.73 24.97
C GLU A 58 24.70 -8.72 25.67
N ALA A 59 25.63 -9.28 24.89
CA ALA A 59 26.64 -10.21 25.40
C ALA A 59 27.64 -9.54 26.35
N GLU A 60 27.97 -8.27 26.11
CA GLU A 60 28.73 -7.41 27.02
C GLU A 60 27.74 -6.46 27.68
N VAL A 61 27.61 -6.57 29.01
CA VAL A 61 26.64 -5.81 29.78
C VAL A 61 27.32 -4.59 30.40
N ASP A 62 26.81 -3.40 30.09
CA ASP A 62 27.40 -2.14 30.55
C ASP A 62 27.37 -2.02 32.08
N GLY A 63 28.52 -1.67 32.65
CA GLY A 63 28.70 -1.54 34.10
C GLY A 63 28.43 -2.83 34.88
N GLY A 64 28.44 -4.00 34.22
CA GLY A 64 28.14 -5.29 34.83
C GLY A 64 26.72 -5.41 35.40
N LEU A 65 25.79 -4.56 34.95
CA LEU A 65 24.43 -4.45 35.50
C LEU A 65 23.39 -5.10 34.58
N ASP A 66 22.70 -6.13 35.07
CA ASP A 66 21.56 -6.75 34.39
C ASP A 66 20.23 -6.34 35.06
N LEU A 67 19.32 -5.75 34.28
CA LEU A 67 18.03 -5.24 34.76
C LEU A 67 16.85 -6.19 34.48
N ARG A 68 17.09 -7.37 33.89
CA ARG A 68 16.04 -8.31 33.46
C ARG A 68 15.38 -9.08 34.60
N LEU A 69 15.95 -9.04 35.80
CA LEU A 69 15.43 -9.65 37.01
C LEU A 69 15.61 -8.71 38.21
N ARG A 70 14.62 -8.69 39.11
CA ARG A 70 14.68 -8.00 40.41
C ARG A 70 15.93 -8.38 41.18
N ARG A 71 16.26 -9.66 41.31
CA ARG A 71 17.47 -10.06 42.05
C ARG A 71 18.76 -9.52 41.44
N PHE A 72 18.83 -9.34 40.13
CA PHE A 72 20.02 -8.80 39.46
C PHE A 72 20.13 -7.29 39.71
N MET A 73 19.00 -6.58 39.72
CA MET A 73 18.97 -5.17 40.13
C MET A 73 19.37 -4.96 41.59
N VAL A 74 19.00 -5.88 42.49
CA VAL A 74 19.41 -5.85 43.91
C VAL A 74 20.89 -6.21 44.07
N GLN A 75 21.40 -7.19 43.32
CA GLN A 75 22.83 -7.52 43.30
C GLN A 75 23.66 -6.34 42.80
N GLY A 76 23.15 -5.64 41.78
CA GLY A 76 23.81 -4.48 41.20
C GLY A 76 24.97 -4.82 40.27
N GLY A 77 25.61 -3.76 39.76
CA GLY A 77 26.79 -3.84 38.90
C GLY A 77 28.03 -3.23 39.57
N ASP A 78 28.95 -2.70 38.77
CA ASP A 78 30.21 -2.11 39.20
C ASP A 78 30.04 -0.91 40.17
N SER A 79 28.88 -0.25 40.12
CA SER A 79 28.51 0.88 40.99
C SER A 79 27.73 0.46 42.25
N GLY A 80 27.55 -0.84 42.49
CA GLY A 80 26.72 -1.39 43.57
C GLY A 80 25.25 -1.63 43.16
N PRO A 81 24.35 -1.86 44.14
CA PRO A 81 22.93 -2.15 43.90
C PRO A 81 22.24 -1.08 43.04
N ALA A 82 21.54 -1.51 41.99
CA ALA A 82 20.74 -0.60 41.18
C ALA A 82 19.45 -0.18 41.90
N ILE A 83 18.86 -1.10 42.67
CA ILE A 83 17.71 -0.81 43.53
C ILE A 83 17.94 -1.30 44.96
N VAL A 84 17.38 -0.56 45.92
CA VAL A 84 17.29 -0.96 47.33
C VAL A 84 15.81 -1.12 47.68
N PRO A 85 15.30 -2.36 47.78
CA PRO A 85 13.89 -2.62 48.06
C PRO A 85 13.40 -1.88 49.31
N GLY A 86 12.30 -1.14 49.18
CA GLY A 86 11.69 -0.33 50.23
C GLY A 86 12.32 1.06 50.41
N LYS A 87 13.37 1.39 49.64
CA LYS A 87 14.12 2.64 49.78
C LYS A 87 14.41 3.31 48.43
N PRO A 88 13.44 4.03 47.85
CA PRO A 88 13.62 4.73 46.59
C PRO A 88 14.78 5.72 46.60
N ASP A 89 14.94 6.50 47.69
CA ASP A 89 16.00 7.51 47.82
C ASP A 89 17.42 6.93 47.89
N GLU A 90 17.56 5.63 48.21
CA GLU A 90 18.85 4.92 48.23
C GLU A 90 19.09 4.12 46.92
N SER A 91 18.16 4.16 45.96
CA SER A 91 18.22 3.35 44.74
C SER A 91 18.90 4.10 43.59
N TYR A 92 20.09 3.65 43.21
CA TYR A 92 20.93 4.31 42.21
C TYR A 92 20.28 4.42 40.83
N LEU A 93 19.48 3.42 40.43
CA LEU A 93 18.72 3.45 39.18
C LEU A 93 17.79 4.68 39.11
N LEU A 94 17.07 4.98 40.19
CA LEU A 94 16.15 6.11 40.25
C LEU A 94 16.89 7.46 40.18
N ASP A 95 18.05 7.56 40.82
CA ASP A 95 18.90 8.75 40.73
C ASP A 95 19.38 9.03 39.29
N ARG A 96 19.84 8.00 38.57
CA ARG A 96 20.27 8.11 37.16
C ARG A 96 19.12 8.44 36.20
N ILE A 97 17.93 7.90 36.46
CA ILE A 97 16.72 8.22 35.70
C ILE A 97 16.32 9.68 35.95
N ALA A 98 16.28 10.11 37.21
CA ALA A 98 15.88 11.46 37.60
C ALA A 98 16.87 12.53 37.12
N SER A 99 18.17 12.21 37.04
CA SER A 99 19.19 13.13 36.50
C SER A 99 19.15 13.25 34.97
N GLY A 100 18.39 12.38 34.29
CA GLY A 100 18.33 12.31 32.83
C GLY A 100 19.60 11.72 32.19
N GLU A 101 20.47 11.09 32.97
CA GLU A 101 21.63 10.37 32.45
C GLU A 101 21.24 9.04 31.80
N MET A 102 20.15 8.42 32.28
CA MET A 102 19.64 7.14 31.77
C MET A 102 18.16 7.26 31.33
N PRO A 103 17.80 6.80 30.12
CA PRO A 103 18.69 6.28 29.07
C PRO A 103 19.60 7.37 28.47
N PRO A 104 20.83 7.04 28.03
CA PRO A 104 21.75 8.01 27.45
C PRO A 104 21.16 8.76 26.25
N SER A 105 21.54 10.03 26.10
CA SER A 105 21.11 10.84 24.95
C SER A 105 21.44 10.13 23.62
N GLY A 106 20.42 9.88 22.80
CA GLY A 106 20.55 9.18 21.51
C GLY A 106 20.26 7.67 21.55
N SER A 107 20.05 7.06 22.72
CA SER A 107 19.71 5.63 22.87
C SER A 107 18.22 5.37 23.14
N GLY A 108 17.42 6.42 23.31
CA GLY A 108 15.97 6.31 23.55
C GLY A 108 15.35 7.62 24.00
N HIS A 109 14.03 7.60 24.20
CA HIS A 109 13.34 8.69 24.86
C HIS A 109 13.52 8.58 26.38
N PRO A 110 13.75 9.71 27.09
CA PRO A 110 13.68 9.73 28.54
C PRO A 110 12.34 9.16 29.03
N LEU A 111 12.37 8.45 30.16
CA LEU A 111 11.13 7.94 30.77
C LEU A 111 10.20 9.10 31.10
N SER A 112 8.90 8.92 30.83
CA SER A 112 7.89 9.90 31.22
C SER A 112 7.81 10.02 32.74
N SER A 113 7.32 11.15 33.26
CA SER A 113 7.15 11.34 34.71
C SER A 113 6.30 10.23 35.35
N GLU A 114 5.31 9.70 34.61
CA GLU A 114 4.48 8.59 35.05
C GLU A 114 5.26 7.27 35.15
N GLN A 115 6.13 6.98 34.18
CA GLN A 115 7.00 5.80 34.22
C GLN A 115 8.00 5.88 35.37
N GLN A 116 8.59 7.06 35.60
CA GLN A 116 9.52 7.29 36.70
C GLN A 116 8.82 7.11 38.06
N ASP A 117 7.62 7.68 38.22
CA ASP A 117 6.80 7.50 39.41
C ASP A 117 6.44 6.03 39.64
N LEU A 118 6.07 5.29 38.58
CA LEU A 118 5.72 3.88 38.69
C LEU A 118 6.90 3.03 39.19
N ILE A 119 8.11 3.25 38.68
CA ILE A 119 9.33 2.57 39.17
C ILE A 119 9.61 2.97 40.62
N THR A 120 9.47 4.26 40.95
CA THR A 120 9.68 4.79 42.30
C THR A 120 8.76 4.11 43.32
N ARG A 121 7.47 4.05 43.01
CA ARG A 121 6.47 3.39 43.87
C ARG A 121 6.67 1.88 43.95
N TRP A 122 7.05 1.24 42.86
CA TRP A 122 7.42 -0.18 42.87
C TRP A 122 8.58 -0.47 43.83
N VAL A 123 9.65 0.33 43.78
CA VAL A 123 10.77 0.21 44.74
C VAL A 123 10.29 0.44 46.16
N ALA A 124 9.43 1.44 46.40
CA ALA A 124 8.86 1.73 47.71
C ALA A 124 8.04 0.55 48.27
N GLN A 125 7.34 -0.19 47.41
CA GLN A 125 6.61 -1.41 47.75
C GLN A 125 7.52 -2.64 47.95
N SER A 126 8.83 -2.44 48.16
CA SER A 126 9.84 -3.50 48.27
C SER A 126 10.06 -4.28 46.97
N ALA A 127 9.77 -3.65 45.83
CA ALA A 127 10.01 -4.17 44.49
C ALA A 127 9.38 -5.56 44.28
N PRO A 128 8.07 -5.76 44.47
CA PRO A 128 7.50 -7.09 44.44
C PRO A 128 7.53 -7.68 43.03
N THR A 129 7.68 -9.00 42.95
CA THR A 129 7.58 -9.81 41.73
C THR A 129 6.29 -10.62 41.79
N LEU A 130 5.69 -10.89 40.62
CA LEU A 130 4.44 -11.64 40.53
C LEU A 130 4.65 -13.12 40.88
N ARG A 131 5.87 -13.63 40.67
CA ARG A 131 6.27 -15.01 40.97
C ARG A 131 7.73 -15.08 41.41
N SER A 132 8.16 -16.27 41.81
CA SER A 132 9.57 -16.55 42.04
C SER A 132 10.37 -16.43 40.74
N GLU A 133 11.49 -15.72 40.80
CA GLU A 133 12.36 -15.50 39.65
C GLU A 133 13.05 -16.81 39.23
N PRO A 134 13.25 -17.05 37.92
CA PRO A 134 13.86 -18.28 37.42
C PRO A 134 15.32 -18.38 37.90
N GLU A 135 15.81 -19.53 38.39
CA GLU A 135 17.18 -19.65 38.94
C GLU A 135 18.27 -19.24 37.94
N THR A 136 18.06 -19.48 36.65
CA THR A 136 18.94 -19.10 35.55
C THR A 136 18.17 -18.35 34.47
N LEU A 137 18.82 -17.41 33.79
CA LEU A 137 18.25 -16.67 32.66
C LEU A 137 19.08 -16.95 31.40
N ALA A 138 18.41 -17.25 30.28
CA ALA A 138 19.10 -17.43 29.01
C ALA A 138 19.65 -16.07 28.50
N PRO A 139 20.73 -16.07 27.67
CA PRO A 139 21.13 -14.88 26.94
C PRO A 139 19.99 -14.37 26.03
N GLY A 140 19.96 -13.05 25.80
CA GLY A 140 18.96 -12.40 24.93
C GLY A 140 17.59 -12.21 25.58
N MET A 141 16.58 -12.02 24.73
CA MET A 141 15.20 -11.78 25.15
C MET A 141 14.55 -13.06 25.72
N VAL A 142 13.82 -12.89 26.83
CA VAL A 142 13.05 -13.97 27.46
C VAL A 142 11.57 -13.64 27.41
N ILE A 143 10.78 -14.51 26.76
CA ILE A 143 9.32 -14.39 26.70
C ILE A 143 8.72 -14.91 28.01
N LEU A 144 7.97 -14.05 28.69
CA LEU A 144 7.26 -14.38 29.92
C LEU A 144 5.79 -14.77 29.65
N PRO A 145 5.15 -15.54 30.54
CA PRO A 145 3.69 -15.75 30.49
C PRO A 145 2.86 -14.47 30.36
N GLU A 146 3.24 -13.37 31.03
CA GLU A 146 2.53 -12.08 30.94
C GLU A 146 2.71 -11.41 29.57
N ASP A 147 3.79 -11.73 28.86
CA ASP A 147 3.95 -11.28 27.47
C ASP A 147 2.92 -11.98 26.58
N GLN A 148 2.57 -13.24 26.86
CA GLN A 148 1.57 -14.01 26.11
C GLN A 148 0.14 -13.54 26.40
N GLU A 149 -0.14 -12.97 27.58
CA GLU A 149 -1.47 -12.44 27.97
C GLU A 149 -1.93 -11.24 27.13
N TRP A 150 -1.07 -10.66 26.29
CA TRP A 150 -1.45 -9.55 25.42
C TRP A 150 -2.59 -9.95 24.48
N TRP A 151 -3.59 -9.08 24.33
CA TRP A 151 -4.89 -9.39 23.72
C TRP A 151 -4.77 -9.99 22.31
N SER A 152 -3.81 -9.54 21.50
CA SER A 152 -3.67 -9.97 20.11
C SER A 152 -2.96 -11.32 19.97
N TYR A 153 -2.25 -11.76 21.00
CA TYR A 153 -1.57 -13.06 21.04
C TYR A 153 -2.47 -14.16 21.58
N GLN A 154 -3.61 -13.80 22.20
CA GLN A 154 -4.61 -14.76 22.64
C GLN A 154 -5.32 -15.42 21.45
N PRO A 155 -5.75 -16.69 21.57
CA PRO A 155 -6.59 -17.33 20.56
C PRO A 155 -7.83 -16.49 20.24
N VAL A 156 -8.31 -16.55 18.99
CA VAL A 156 -9.62 -15.98 18.65
C VAL A 156 -10.70 -16.86 19.27
N THR A 157 -11.54 -16.28 20.12
CA THR A 157 -12.68 -16.98 20.73
C THR A 157 -13.97 -16.27 20.37
N ARG A 158 -14.96 -16.97 19.80
CA ARG A 158 -16.26 -16.39 19.47
C ARG A 158 -16.96 -15.92 20.76
N PRO A 159 -17.15 -14.61 20.96
CA PRO A 159 -17.83 -14.13 22.16
C PRO A 159 -19.34 -14.30 22.06
N GLU A 160 -20.00 -14.38 23.21
CA GLU A 160 -21.45 -14.30 23.28
C GLU A 160 -21.93 -12.91 22.86
N LEU A 161 -23.09 -12.84 22.21
CA LEU A 161 -23.69 -11.57 21.82
C LEU A 161 -24.17 -10.84 23.08
N PRO A 162 -23.77 -9.58 23.31
CA PRO A 162 -24.17 -8.86 24.50
C PRO A 162 -25.68 -8.56 24.50
N ASP A 163 -26.23 -8.43 25.71
CA ASP A 163 -27.56 -7.89 25.92
C ASP A 163 -27.55 -6.37 25.73
N VAL A 164 -28.60 -5.87 25.08
CA VAL A 164 -28.81 -4.45 24.77
C VAL A 164 -30.20 -4.03 25.22
N ARG A 165 -30.36 -2.77 25.62
CA ARG A 165 -31.65 -2.22 26.08
C ARG A 165 -32.62 -2.02 24.93
N LYS A 166 -32.11 -1.77 23.72
CA LYS A 166 -32.90 -1.54 22.50
C LYS A 166 -32.64 -2.58 21.40
N PRO A 167 -33.11 -3.84 21.59
CA PRO A 167 -32.90 -4.90 20.61
C PRO A 167 -33.57 -4.63 19.25
N GLU A 168 -34.53 -3.71 19.18
CA GLU A 168 -35.18 -3.28 17.94
C GLU A 168 -34.28 -2.46 16.99
N LEU A 169 -33.14 -1.96 17.47
CA LEU A 169 -32.13 -1.25 16.66
C LEU A 169 -31.06 -2.18 16.07
N VAL A 170 -31.19 -3.49 16.27
CA VAL A 170 -30.19 -4.49 15.87
C VAL A 170 -30.61 -5.12 14.55
N GLU A 171 -29.89 -4.79 13.46
CA GLU A 171 -30.08 -5.40 12.14
C GLU A 171 -29.13 -6.59 11.94
N GLN A 172 -27.91 -6.48 12.47
CA GLN A 172 -26.87 -7.51 12.39
C GLN A 172 -26.30 -7.81 13.78
N PRO A 173 -25.71 -9.01 14.01
CA PRO A 173 -25.08 -9.32 15.29
C PRO A 173 -24.01 -8.31 15.72
N ILE A 174 -23.34 -7.66 14.76
CA ILE A 174 -22.34 -6.61 15.04
C ILE A 174 -22.94 -5.39 15.76
N ASP A 175 -24.20 -5.07 15.48
CA ASP A 175 -24.88 -3.92 16.10
C ASP A 175 -25.03 -4.12 17.61
N ARG A 176 -25.13 -5.37 18.09
CA ARG A 176 -25.20 -5.63 19.54
C ARG A 176 -23.93 -5.17 20.26
N PHE A 177 -22.76 -5.44 19.71
CA PHE A 177 -21.50 -5.06 20.34
C PHE A 177 -21.32 -3.54 20.36
N VAL A 178 -21.67 -2.87 19.26
CA VAL A 178 -21.57 -1.40 19.16
C VAL A 178 -22.61 -0.74 20.07
N LEU A 179 -23.88 -1.16 19.98
CA LEU A 179 -24.96 -0.61 20.80
C LEU A 179 -24.71 -0.82 22.29
N HIS A 180 -24.20 -1.99 22.69
CA HIS A 180 -23.84 -2.25 24.08
C HIS A 180 -22.82 -1.22 24.61
N LYS A 181 -21.77 -0.92 23.84
CA LYS A 181 -20.76 0.09 24.21
C LYS A 181 -21.33 1.51 24.22
N LEU A 182 -22.22 1.85 23.29
CA LEU A 182 -22.93 3.13 23.30
C LEU A 182 -23.82 3.26 24.55
N GLU A 183 -24.59 2.24 24.90
CA GLU A 183 -25.47 2.23 26.06
C GLU A 183 -24.71 2.32 27.39
N GLU A 184 -23.53 1.69 27.49
CA GLU A 184 -22.59 1.85 28.61
C GLU A 184 -22.11 3.31 28.74
N ALA A 185 -21.84 3.96 27.60
CA ALA A 185 -21.45 5.37 27.55
C ALA A 185 -22.62 6.35 27.75
N GLY A 186 -23.87 5.87 27.72
CA GLY A 186 -25.08 6.68 27.84
C GLY A 186 -25.55 7.30 26.52
N PHE A 187 -25.16 6.71 25.40
CA PHE A 187 -25.55 7.11 24.04
C PHE A 187 -26.31 5.99 23.33
N GLU A 188 -26.82 6.30 22.15
CA GLU A 188 -27.48 5.37 21.23
C GLU A 188 -26.92 5.60 19.81
N PHE A 189 -27.34 4.77 18.85
CA PHE A 189 -27.02 5.04 17.45
C PHE A 189 -27.61 6.37 16.97
N SER A 190 -26.90 7.01 16.04
CA SER A 190 -27.48 8.06 15.20
C SER A 190 -28.67 7.52 14.39
N PRO A 191 -29.60 8.38 13.95
CA PRO A 191 -30.62 8.01 12.98
C PRO A 191 -30.01 7.38 11.73
N LEU A 192 -30.78 6.52 11.04
CA LEU A 192 -30.36 6.02 9.73
C LEU A 192 -30.21 7.18 8.73
N ALA A 193 -29.20 7.09 7.87
CA ALA A 193 -29.02 8.00 6.75
C ALA A 193 -30.18 7.84 5.76
N ASP A 194 -30.51 8.93 5.06
CA ASP A 194 -31.52 8.84 4.01
C ASP A 194 -31.01 7.99 2.83
N ARG A 195 -31.95 7.51 2.01
CA ARG A 195 -31.65 6.58 0.92
C ARG A 195 -30.67 7.15 -0.11
N LYS A 196 -30.62 8.47 -0.34
CA LYS A 196 -29.70 9.09 -1.31
C LYS A 196 -28.28 9.08 -0.75
N THR A 197 -28.11 9.41 0.52
CA THR A 197 -26.84 9.29 1.22
C THR A 197 -26.36 7.84 1.24
N LEU A 198 -27.23 6.87 1.57
CA LEU A 198 -26.86 5.45 1.62
C LEU A 198 -26.37 4.90 0.27
N ILE A 199 -27.08 5.14 -0.83
CA ILE A 199 -26.63 4.66 -2.15
C ILE A 199 -25.35 5.35 -2.60
N ARG A 200 -25.21 6.65 -2.34
CA ARG A 200 -23.97 7.39 -2.64
C ARG A 200 -22.79 6.78 -1.88
N ARG A 201 -22.94 6.57 -0.57
CA ARG A 201 -21.92 5.94 0.29
C ARG A 201 -21.56 4.54 -0.19
N ALA A 202 -22.55 3.69 -0.47
CA ALA A 202 -22.29 2.32 -0.94
C ALA A 202 -21.60 2.28 -2.31
N CYS A 203 -21.95 3.16 -3.24
CA CYS A 203 -21.29 3.22 -4.54
C CYS A 203 -19.82 3.69 -4.41
N PHE A 204 -19.52 4.67 -3.55
CA PHE A 204 -18.12 5.03 -3.29
C PHE A 204 -17.34 3.92 -2.57
N ASP A 205 -17.92 3.32 -1.54
CA ASP A 205 -17.26 2.26 -0.78
C ASP A 205 -17.04 0.99 -1.64
N LEU A 206 -17.98 0.62 -2.51
CA LEU A 206 -17.90 -0.60 -3.30
C LEU A 206 -17.31 -0.40 -4.69
N TRP A 207 -17.58 0.71 -5.38
CA TRP A 207 -17.11 0.94 -6.76
C TRP A 207 -16.07 2.06 -6.86
N GLY A 208 -15.96 2.94 -5.87
CA GLY A 208 -15.14 4.15 -5.97
C GLY A 208 -15.64 5.11 -7.05
N LEU A 209 -16.93 5.05 -7.38
CA LEU A 209 -17.61 5.85 -8.40
C LEU A 209 -18.95 6.33 -7.84
N PRO A 210 -19.47 7.49 -8.27
CA PRO A 210 -20.80 7.95 -7.88
C PRO A 210 -21.90 7.06 -8.48
N PRO A 211 -23.09 6.97 -7.84
CA PRO A 211 -24.25 6.33 -8.47
C PRO A 211 -24.77 7.17 -9.63
N THR A 212 -25.33 6.52 -10.67
CA THR A 212 -26.04 7.25 -11.73
C THR A 212 -27.38 7.79 -11.20
N PRO A 213 -27.93 8.87 -11.80
CA PRO A 213 -29.25 9.39 -11.43
C PRO A 213 -30.36 8.33 -11.44
N GLU A 214 -30.32 7.40 -12.40
CA GLU A 214 -31.28 6.31 -12.54
C GLU A 214 -31.16 5.30 -11.39
N MET A 215 -29.93 4.96 -10.97
CA MET A 215 -29.71 4.08 -9.82
C MET A 215 -30.26 4.70 -8.54
N VAL A 216 -30.06 6.00 -8.35
CA VAL A 216 -30.61 6.73 -7.20
C VAL A 216 -32.13 6.71 -7.24
N GLU A 217 -32.73 7.01 -8.39
CA GLU A 217 -34.20 7.02 -8.55
C GLU A 217 -34.81 5.64 -8.30
N GLU A 218 -34.24 4.59 -8.88
CA GLU A 218 -34.66 3.20 -8.71
C GLU A 218 -34.62 2.80 -7.23
N PHE A 219 -33.48 3.03 -6.57
CA PHE A 219 -33.33 2.66 -5.16
C PHE A 219 -34.22 3.49 -4.25
N VAL A 220 -34.33 4.81 -4.45
CA VAL A 220 -35.14 5.67 -3.57
C VAL A 220 -36.64 5.30 -3.65
N LYS A 221 -37.12 4.84 -4.81
CA LYS A 221 -38.52 4.45 -5.02
C LYS A 221 -38.85 3.02 -4.61
N ASP A 222 -37.86 2.18 -4.37
CA ASP A 222 -38.04 0.78 -3.99
C ASP A 222 -38.46 0.65 -2.51
N ASP A 223 -39.75 0.37 -2.29
CA ASP A 223 -40.39 0.27 -0.97
C ASP A 223 -40.33 -1.13 -0.36
N GLN A 224 -39.69 -2.10 -1.02
CA GLN A 224 -39.54 -3.44 -0.48
C GLN A 224 -38.60 -3.46 0.73
N PRO A 225 -38.88 -4.31 1.74
CA PRO A 225 -38.10 -4.35 2.98
C PRO A 225 -36.62 -4.78 2.77
N ASP A 226 -36.34 -5.55 1.72
CA ASP A 226 -35.01 -6.05 1.33
C ASP A 226 -34.35 -5.19 0.23
N ALA A 227 -34.87 -4.01 -0.08
CA ALA A 227 -34.34 -3.13 -1.13
C ALA A 227 -32.85 -2.79 -0.93
N TRP A 228 -32.42 -2.54 0.31
CA TRP A 228 -31.02 -2.28 0.65
C TRP A 228 -30.14 -3.51 0.37
N GLU A 229 -30.59 -4.68 0.79
CA GLU A 229 -29.85 -5.93 0.59
C GLU A 229 -29.65 -6.24 -0.90
N ARG A 230 -30.71 -6.09 -1.72
CA ARG A 230 -30.63 -6.30 -3.17
C ARG A 230 -29.72 -5.30 -3.86
N LEU A 231 -29.72 -4.03 -3.42
CA LEU A 231 -28.78 -3.04 -3.92
C LEU A 231 -27.35 -3.51 -3.66
N LEU A 232 -27.03 -3.90 -2.43
CA LEU A 232 -25.69 -4.39 -2.08
C LEU A 232 -25.29 -5.62 -2.90
N ASP A 233 -26.20 -6.58 -3.12
CA ASP A 233 -25.94 -7.75 -3.96
C ASP A 233 -25.56 -7.35 -5.39
N ARG A 234 -26.28 -6.38 -5.97
CA ARG A 234 -25.95 -5.84 -7.31
C ARG A 234 -24.61 -5.13 -7.32
N LEU A 235 -24.31 -4.31 -6.32
CA LEU A 235 -23.04 -3.59 -6.24
C LEU A 235 -21.85 -4.55 -6.07
N LEU A 236 -21.97 -5.55 -5.19
CA LEU A 236 -20.94 -6.56 -4.95
C LEU A 236 -20.74 -7.51 -6.13
N ALA A 237 -21.76 -7.73 -6.96
CA ALA A 237 -21.67 -8.57 -8.16
C ALA A 237 -21.00 -7.87 -9.36
N ASN A 238 -20.93 -6.53 -9.35
CA ASN A 238 -20.33 -5.76 -10.44
C ASN A 238 -18.79 -5.77 -10.39
N ASP A 239 -18.13 -5.79 -11.55
CA ASP A 239 -16.67 -5.87 -11.66
C ASP A 239 -15.93 -4.61 -11.17
N HIS A 240 -16.60 -3.45 -11.04
CA HIS A 240 -16.08 -2.26 -10.39
C HIS A 240 -15.71 -2.51 -8.91
N PHE A 241 -16.31 -3.53 -8.28
CA PHE A 241 -15.94 -3.98 -6.94
C PHE A 241 -14.45 -4.32 -6.85
N GLY A 242 -13.96 -5.14 -7.77
CA GLY A 242 -12.58 -5.62 -7.77
C GLY A 242 -11.59 -4.50 -8.02
N GLU A 243 -11.91 -3.50 -8.85
CA GLU A 243 -11.04 -2.34 -9.07
C GLU A 243 -10.93 -1.46 -7.82
N ARG A 244 -12.05 -1.21 -7.13
CA ARG A 244 -12.06 -0.43 -5.89
C ARG A 244 -11.32 -1.15 -4.77
N TRP A 245 -11.69 -2.41 -4.51
CA TRP A 245 -11.13 -3.16 -3.39
C TRP A 245 -9.69 -3.63 -3.65
N ALA A 246 -9.27 -3.80 -4.91
CA ALA A 246 -7.87 -4.04 -5.22
C ALA A 246 -6.99 -2.87 -4.80
N ARG A 247 -7.45 -1.62 -4.90
CA ARG A 247 -6.65 -0.45 -4.49
C ARG A 247 -6.21 -0.56 -3.03
N HIS A 248 -7.13 -0.92 -2.14
CA HIS A 248 -6.84 -1.13 -0.71
C HIS A 248 -5.80 -2.24 -0.50
N TRP A 249 -5.90 -3.34 -1.25
CA TRP A 249 -4.91 -4.41 -1.19
C TRP A 249 -3.55 -4.01 -1.75
N LEU A 250 -3.52 -3.27 -2.87
CA LEU A 250 -2.31 -2.84 -3.56
C LEU A 250 -1.51 -1.82 -2.74
N ASP A 251 -2.17 -1.02 -1.90
CA ASP A 251 -1.51 -0.15 -0.91
C ASP A 251 -0.64 -0.95 0.04
N VAL A 252 -1.25 -1.92 0.72
CA VAL A 252 -0.56 -2.70 1.74
C VAL A 252 0.42 -3.68 1.13
N ALA A 253 0.19 -4.15 -0.10
CA ALA A 253 1.12 -5.00 -0.84
C ALA A 253 2.36 -4.26 -1.36
N GLY A 254 2.43 -2.92 -1.27
CA GLY A 254 3.55 -2.14 -1.80
C GLY A 254 3.60 -2.10 -3.33
N TYR A 255 2.43 -2.14 -3.99
CA TYR A 255 2.37 -2.20 -5.45
C TYR A 255 3.00 -0.98 -6.11
N ALA A 256 3.90 -1.24 -7.05
CA ALA A 256 4.38 -0.22 -7.99
C ALA A 256 4.75 -0.88 -9.34
N ASP A 257 4.63 -0.09 -10.40
CA ASP A 257 5.07 -0.40 -11.76
C ASP A 257 6.57 -0.07 -11.97
N SER A 258 7.31 0.21 -10.90
CA SER A 258 8.74 0.52 -10.95
C SER A 258 9.52 0.03 -9.72
N GLU A 259 10.83 -0.15 -9.86
CA GLU A 259 11.69 -0.71 -8.81
C GLU A 259 12.01 0.27 -7.67
N GLY A 260 11.94 1.59 -7.90
CA GLY A 260 12.26 2.61 -6.90
C GLY A 260 13.75 2.72 -6.57
N VAL A 261 14.04 3.08 -5.32
CA VAL A 261 15.37 3.23 -4.68
C VAL A 261 16.24 4.36 -5.24
N THR A 262 16.24 4.57 -6.55
CA THR A 262 16.98 5.63 -7.23
C THR A 262 16.06 6.45 -8.14
N THR A 263 16.48 7.66 -8.53
CA THR A 263 15.73 8.54 -9.44
C THR A 263 15.60 7.97 -10.87
N THR A 264 16.41 6.97 -11.23
CA THR A 264 16.26 6.24 -12.49
C THR A 264 14.96 5.44 -12.49
N ASP A 265 14.59 4.87 -11.34
CA ASP A 265 13.34 4.16 -11.08
C ASP A 265 12.94 3.19 -12.21
N PRO A 266 13.71 2.12 -12.47
CA PRO A 266 13.47 1.24 -13.61
C PRO A 266 12.05 0.64 -13.64
N GLU A 267 11.45 0.52 -14.83
CA GLU A 267 10.09 0.00 -14.96
C GLU A 267 9.99 -1.51 -14.72
N ARG A 268 8.94 -1.90 -14.00
CA ARG A 268 8.48 -3.28 -13.87
C ARG A 268 7.46 -3.55 -14.98
N LYS A 269 7.94 -3.72 -16.22
CA LYS A 269 7.11 -3.88 -17.43
C LYS A 269 5.88 -4.80 -17.29
N TRP A 270 5.97 -5.85 -16.48
CA TRP A 270 4.91 -6.86 -16.30
C TRP A 270 4.26 -6.88 -14.91
N ALA A 271 4.53 -5.90 -14.04
CA ALA A 271 3.94 -5.85 -12.69
C ALA A 271 2.41 -5.75 -12.71
N TRP A 272 1.84 -5.09 -13.72
CA TRP A 272 0.40 -4.96 -13.93
C TRP A 272 -0.36 -6.28 -13.96
N GLN A 273 0.28 -7.41 -14.29
CA GLN A 273 -0.35 -8.72 -14.23
C GLN A 273 -0.73 -9.09 -12.80
N TYR A 274 0.08 -8.71 -11.81
CA TYR A 274 -0.23 -8.92 -10.39
C TYR A 274 -1.42 -8.05 -9.95
N ARG A 275 -1.47 -6.77 -10.36
CA ARG A 275 -2.64 -5.90 -10.15
C ARG A 275 -3.90 -6.54 -10.73
N ASP A 276 -3.85 -7.01 -11.97
CA ASP A 276 -4.99 -7.67 -12.62
C ASP A 276 -5.38 -8.98 -11.92
N TYR A 277 -4.41 -9.73 -11.40
CA TYR A 277 -4.68 -10.92 -10.57
C TYR A 277 -5.44 -10.57 -9.29
N VAL A 278 -5.08 -9.48 -8.60
CA VAL A 278 -5.79 -9.01 -7.40
C VAL A 278 -7.23 -8.63 -7.75
N ILE A 279 -7.42 -7.79 -8.79
CA ILE A 279 -8.76 -7.37 -9.26
C ILE A 279 -9.63 -8.60 -9.59
N LYS A 280 -9.09 -9.53 -10.39
CA LYS A 280 -9.80 -10.76 -10.77
C LYS A 280 -10.12 -11.64 -9.57
N SER A 281 -9.19 -11.77 -8.61
CA SER A 281 -9.39 -12.59 -7.42
C SER A 281 -10.53 -12.04 -6.56
N LEU A 282 -10.60 -10.72 -6.38
CA LEU A 282 -11.68 -10.06 -5.64
C LEU A 282 -13.02 -10.14 -6.37
N ASN A 283 -13.05 -9.92 -7.69
CA ASN A 283 -14.29 -10.05 -8.47
C ASN A 283 -14.85 -11.47 -8.47
N LYS A 284 -13.98 -12.48 -8.61
CA LYS A 284 -14.34 -13.90 -8.49
C LYS A 284 -14.66 -14.32 -7.05
N ASN A 285 -14.48 -13.44 -6.06
CA ASN A 285 -14.62 -13.72 -4.63
C ASN A 285 -13.78 -14.93 -4.20
N LYS A 286 -12.51 -14.96 -4.62
CA LYS A 286 -11.57 -16.00 -4.22
C LYS A 286 -11.48 -16.02 -2.69
N PRO A 287 -11.64 -17.20 -2.04
CA PRO A 287 -11.47 -17.33 -0.61
C PRO A 287 -10.12 -16.73 -0.15
N TYR A 288 -10.15 -15.92 0.90
CA TYR A 288 -8.97 -15.16 1.33
C TYR A 288 -7.81 -16.08 1.73
N ASP A 289 -8.07 -17.24 2.32
CA ASP A 289 -7.05 -18.25 2.62
C ASP A 289 -6.28 -18.71 1.36
N LEU A 290 -7.00 -19.04 0.28
CA LEU A 290 -6.40 -19.41 -1.00
C LEU A 290 -5.67 -18.21 -1.63
N PHE A 291 -6.25 -17.01 -1.55
CA PHE A 291 -5.62 -15.79 -2.05
C PHE A 291 -4.27 -15.50 -1.35
N VAL A 292 -4.16 -15.74 -0.04
CA VAL A 292 -2.90 -15.62 0.70
C VAL A 292 -1.92 -16.74 0.34
N GLN A 293 -2.39 -17.99 0.26
CA GLN A 293 -1.54 -19.13 -0.12
C GLN A 293 -0.92 -18.97 -1.51
N GLU A 294 -1.70 -18.53 -2.50
CA GLU A 294 -1.19 -18.30 -3.86
C GLU A 294 -0.17 -17.15 -3.90
N GLN A 295 -0.36 -16.09 -3.10
CA GLN A 295 0.56 -14.95 -3.08
C GLN A 295 1.90 -15.28 -2.41
N LEU A 296 1.90 -16.07 -1.34
CA LEU A 296 3.12 -16.47 -0.65
C LEU A 296 3.83 -17.64 -1.36
N ALA A 297 3.08 -18.55 -1.98
CA ALA A 297 3.61 -19.84 -2.40
C ALA A 297 3.00 -20.41 -3.69
N GLY A 298 2.41 -19.58 -4.55
CA GLY A 298 1.78 -20.04 -5.79
C GLY A 298 2.72 -20.79 -6.74
N ASP A 299 4.03 -20.51 -6.72
CA ASP A 299 5.03 -21.28 -7.46
C ASP A 299 5.26 -22.68 -6.86
N GLU A 300 5.15 -22.84 -5.54
CA GLU A 300 5.25 -24.13 -4.85
C GLU A 300 4.02 -25.02 -5.10
N MET A 301 2.93 -24.42 -5.59
CA MET A 301 1.69 -25.11 -6.00
C MET A 301 1.69 -25.54 -7.47
N VAL A 302 2.76 -25.23 -8.22
CA VAL A 302 2.89 -25.54 -9.65
C VAL A 302 4.20 -26.29 -9.89
N SER A 303 4.15 -27.36 -10.69
CA SER A 303 5.36 -28.14 -10.99
C SER A 303 6.12 -27.59 -12.21
N PRO A 304 7.45 -27.40 -12.13
CA PRO A 304 8.27 -27.11 -13.30
C PRO A 304 8.39 -28.34 -14.23
N PRO A 305 8.72 -28.17 -15.53
CA PRO A 305 9.09 -26.91 -16.19
C PRO A 305 7.88 -26.01 -16.48
N TYR A 306 8.03 -24.70 -16.23
CA TYR A 306 7.00 -23.68 -16.46
C TYR A 306 6.79 -23.39 -17.96
N LYS A 307 6.23 -24.35 -18.69
CA LYS A 307 5.95 -24.29 -20.14
C LYS A 307 4.57 -24.83 -20.44
N ASN A 308 3.89 -24.27 -21.44
CA ASN A 308 2.54 -24.68 -21.87
C ASN A 308 1.56 -24.85 -20.69
N MET A 309 1.65 -23.94 -19.73
CA MET A 309 0.90 -24.05 -18.48
C MET A 309 -0.58 -23.75 -18.70
N PRO A 310 -1.50 -24.45 -18.01
CA PRO A 310 -2.90 -24.06 -18.01
C PRO A 310 -3.09 -22.71 -17.31
N PRO A 311 -4.21 -21.99 -17.59
CA PRO A 311 -4.45 -20.66 -17.02
C PRO A 311 -4.38 -20.59 -15.50
N ASP A 312 -4.84 -21.62 -14.78
CA ASP A 312 -4.81 -21.66 -13.32
C ASP A 312 -3.38 -21.69 -12.77
N ALA A 313 -2.48 -22.46 -13.40
CA ALA A 313 -1.06 -22.49 -13.03
C ALA A 313 -0.37 -21.14 -13.32
N ILE A 314 -0.76 -20.46 -14.40
CA ILE A 314 -0.28 -19.11 -14.71
C ILE A 314 -0.75 -18.12 -13.64
N GLU A 315 -2.02 -18.18 -13.22
CA GLU A 315 -2.57 -17.31 -12.16
C GLU A 315 -1.79 -17.49 -10.84
N LYS A 316 -1.45 -18.72 -10.44
CA LYS A 316 -0.64 -18.97 -9.23
C LYS A 316 0.77 -18.40 -9.32
N LEU A 317 1.41 -18.48 -10.49
CA LEU A 317 2.71 -17.84 -10.70
C LEU A 317 2.65 -16.32 -10.72
N ILE A 318 1.56 -15.74 -11.23
CA ILE A 318 1.34 -14.28 -11.18
C ILE A 318 1.15 -13.83 -9.73
N ALA A 319 0.46 -14.62 -8.90
CA ALA A 319 0.19 -14.30 -7.50
C ALA A 319 1.49 -14.08 -6.70
N THR A 320 2.56 -14.85 -6.97
CA THR A 320 3.86 -14.66 -6.29
C THR A 320 4.58 -13.36 -6.68
N GLY A 321 4.03 -12.60 -7.63
CA GLY A 321 4.39 -11.20 -7.84
C GLY A 321 4.25 -10.35 -6.57
N PHE A 322 3.38 -10.73 -5.63
CA PHE A 322 3.28 -10.13 -4.29
C PHE A 322 4.65 -10.03 -3.59
N LEU A 323 5.40 -11.14 -3.53
CA LEU A 323 6.74 -11.20 -2.92
C LEU A 323 7.82 -10.51 -3.75
N ARG A 324 7.45 -9.81 -4.83
CA ARG A 324 8.32 -9.00 -5.67
C ARG A 324 7.94 -7.52 -5.64
N MET A 325 7.08 -7.12 -4.71
CA MET A 325 6.62 -5.74 -4.61
C MET A 325 7.57 -4.85 -3.83
N ALA A 326 8.36 -5.39 -2.89
CA ALA A 326 9.44 -4.67 -2.20
C ALA A 326 10.30 -3.85 -3.19
N PRO A 327 10.71 -2.61 -2.87
CA PRO A 327 11.66 -1.85 -3.67
C PRO A 327 12.91 -2.70 -3.99
N ASP A 328 13.43 -2.62 -5.23
CA ASP A 328 14.57 -3.47 -5.66
C ASP A 328 15.65 -2.66 -6.38
N GLY A 329 16.67 -2.25 -5.62
CA GLY A 329 17.82 -1.50 -6.13
C GLY A 329 18.87 -2.35 -6.84
N THR A 330 18.72 -3.68 -6.93
CA THR A 330 19.84 -4.61 -7.27
C THR A 330 20.29 -4.55 -8.73
N MET A 331 19.58 -3.81 -9.59
CA MET A 331 20.04 -3.49 -10.94
C MET A 331 20.87 -2.21 -11.04
N SER A 332 20.93 -1.41 -9.97
CA SER A 332 21.72 -0.18 -9.93
C SER A 332 23.20 -0.48 -9.70
N LYS A 333 24.05 0.01 -10.59
CA LYS A 333 25.52 -0.07 -10.42
C LYS A 333 26.06 0.91 -9.36
N GLN A 334 25.20 1.76 -8.80
CA GLN A 334 25.58 2.80 -7.83
C GLN A 334 25.47 2.35 -6.38
N LEU A 335 24.83 1.20 -6.11
CA LEU A 335 24.54 0.70 -4.78
C LEU A 335 25.46 -0.47 -4.41
N ASP A 336 25.65 -0.70 -3.12
CA ASP A 336 26.33 -1.90 -2.62
C ASP A 336 25.45 -3.13 -2.88
N ASP A 337 25.99 -4.10 -3.62
CA ASP A 337 25.20 -5.23 -4.13
C ASP A 337 24.69 -6.13 -2.99
N ASP A 338 25.46 -6.40 -1.95
CA ASP A 338 25.07 -7.34 -0.90
C ASP A 338 24.18 -6.70 0.17
N LEU A 339 24.44 -5.42 0.51
CA LEU A 339 23.54 -4.64 1.36
C LEU A 339 22.16 -4.51 0.70
N THR A 340 22.12 -4.08 -0.57
CA THR A 340 20.86 -3.88 -1.29
C THR A 340 20.04 -5.18 -1.36
N LYS A 341 20.67 -6.33 -1.62
CA LYS A 341 19.94 -7.62 -1.62
C LYS A 341 19.31 -7.92 -0.26
N ASN A 342 20.03 -7.68 0.83
CA ASN A 342 19.51 -7.93 2.18
C ASN A 342 18.39 -6.94 2.55
N GLU A 343 18.45 -5.70 2.08
CA GLU A 343 17.36 -4.71 2.20
C GLU A 343 16.09 -5.21 1.49
N VAL A 344 16.18 -5.72 0.25
CA VAL A 344 15.01 -6.30 -0.45
C VAL A 344 14.37 -7.45 0.36
N VAL A 345 15.18 -8.29 1.01
CA VAL A 345 14.68 -9.36 1.88
C VAL A 345 13.99 -8.79 3.12
N ALA A 346 14.58 -7.77 3.75
CA ALA A 346 14.01 -7.11 4.92
C ALA A 346 12.66 -6.46 4.59
N ASP A 347 12.59 -5.66 3.53
CA ASP A 347 11.35 -5.02 3.05
C ASP A 347 10.28 -6.07 2.71
N THR A 348 10.68 -7.24 2.17
CA THR A 348 9.73 -8.33 1.89
C THR A 348 9.16 -8.91 3.21
N VAL A 349 10.00 -9.09 4.23
CA VAL A 349 9.55 -9.56 5.55
C VAL A 349 8.66 -8.52 6.25
N GLU A 350 8.99 -7.24 6.13
CA GLU A 350 8.16 -6.12 6.63
C GLU A 350 6.77 -6.11 5.98
N ILE A 351 6.69 -6.17 4.65
CA ILE A 351 5.42 -6.25 3.91
C ILE A 351 4.60 -7.47 4.36
N VAL A 352 5.22 -8.65 4.48
CA VAL A 352 4.51 -9.87 4.90
C VAL A 352 4.01 -9.76 6.34
N SER A 353 4.86 -9.33 7.26
CA SER A 353 4.55 -9.30 8.69
C SER A 353 3.51 -8.22 9.03
N SER A 354 3.65 -7.02 8.49
CA SER A 354 2.65 -5.95 8.66
C SER A 354 1.27 -6.36 8.16
N ILE A 355 1.18 -7.08 7.03
CA ILE A 355 -0.10 -7.46 6.42
C ILE A 355 -0.79 -8.63 7.11
N PHE A 356 -0.04 -9.69 7.42
CA PHE A 356 -0.63 -10.95 7.88
C PHE A 356 -0.57 -11.14 9.38
N LEU A 357 0.42 -10.51 10.04
CA LEU A 357 0.57 -10.55 11.49
C LEU A 357 0.09 -9.25 12.12
N GLY A 358 0.14 -8.12 11.41
CA GLY A 358 -0.17 -6.81 11.98
C GLY A 358 0.80 -6.50 13.12
N LEU A 359 2.09 -6.76 12.93
CA LEU A 359 3.15 -6.51 13.89
C LEU A 359 4.38 -5.95 13.19
N THR A 360 5.15 -5.12 13.89
CA THR A 360 6.42 -4.52 13.45
C THR A 360 7.60 -5.50 13.62
N VAL A 361 7.56 -6.65 12.94
CA VAL A 361 8.57 -7.71 13.10
C VAL A 361 9.94 -7.25 12.59
N GLU A 362 9.99 -6.39 11.58
CA GLU A 362 11.20 -5.79 11.01
C GLU A 362 12.03 -5.02 12.03
N CYS A 363 11.41 -4.45 13.07
CA CYS A 363 12.13 -3.81 14.18
C CYS A 363 13.07 -4.78 14.92
N ALA A 364 12.83 -6.09 14.82
CA ALA A 364 13.69 -7.13 15.39
C ALA A 364 14.83 -7.57 14.44
N GLN A 365 15.06 -6.87 13.32
CA GLN A 365 16.14 -7.22 12.39
C GLN A 365 17.53 -7.02 13.02
N CYS A 366 17.73 -5.88 13.69
CA CYS A 366 19.04 -5.48 14.19
C CYS A 366 19.28 -5.89 15.64
N HIS A 367 18.25 -5.92 16.46
CA HIS A 367 18.33 -6.30 17.87
C HIS A 367 17.01 -6.94 18.32
N GLU A 368 16.94 -7.37 19.57
CA GLU A 368 15.69 -7.83 20.19
C GLU A 368 14.61 -6.75 20.06
N HIS A 369 13.38 -7.11 19.70
CA HIS A 369 12.34 -6.09 19.50
C HIS A 369 12.15 -5.23 20.75
N ARG A 370 12.12 -3.90 20.56
CA ARG A 370 12.20 -2.94 21.67
C ARG A 370 11.04 -3.02 22.66
N TYR A 371 9.83 -3.28 22.17
CA TYR A 371 8.60 -3.25 22.97
C TYR A 371 7.95 -4.63 23.05
N ASP A 372 7.62 -5.20 21.90
CA ASP A 372 7.06 -6.53 21.77
C ASP A 372 8.05 -7.64 22.11
N PRO A 373 7.55 -8.78 22.64
CA PRO A 373 8.35 -9.95 23.00
C PRO A 373 8.75 -10.76 21.75
N ILE A 374 9.38 -10.11 20.78
CA ILE A 374 9.83 -10.71 19.51
C ILE A 374 11.36 -10.75 19.51
N PRO A 375 11.97 -11.92 19.75
CA PRO A 375 13.41 -12.05 19.67
C PRO A 375 13.96 -11.78 18.26
N GLN A 376 15.20 -11.30 18.17
CA GLN A 376 15.93 -11.12 16.91
C GLN A 376 15.96 -12.44 16.12
N ALA A 377 16.12 -13.55 16.83
CA ALA A 377 16.08 -14.89 16.24
C ALA A 377 14.76 -15.16 15.51
N ASP A 378 13.61 -14.67 15.98
CA ASP A 378 12.32 -14.88 15.32
C ASP A 378 12.21 -14.13 14.00
N TYR A 379 12.78 -12.92 13.89
CA TYR A 379 12.91 -12.23 12.60
C TYR A 379 13.69 -13.08 11.59
N TYR A 380 14.84 -13.63 11.99
CA TYR A 380 15.65 -14.47 11.10
C TYR A 380 15.01 -15.84 10.80
N ARG A 381 14.24 -16.41 11.74
CA ARG A 381 13.44 -17.62 11.51
C ARG A 381 12.32 -17.36 10.49
N LEU A 382 11.67 -16.20 10.56
CA LEU A 382 10.68 -15.80 9.57
C LEU A 382 11.34 -15.53 8.21
N ARG A 383 12.47 -14.80 8.18
CA ARG A 383 13.28 -14.61 6.97
C ARG A 383 13.68 -15.95 6.32
N ALA A 384 14.03 -16.95 7.11
CA ALA A 384 14.42 -18.28 6.62
C ALA A 384 13.31 -19.01 5.84
N VAL A 385 12.05 -18.59 5.98
CA VAL A 385 10.93 -19.05 5.14
C VAL A 385 11.09 -18.59 3.70
N PHE A 386 11.62 -17.39 3.47
CA PHE A 386 11.76 -16.78 2.14
C PHE A 386 13.16 -16.92 1.52
N GLU A 387 14.17 -17.25 2.34
CA GLU A 387 15.57 -17.35 1.92
C GLU A 387 15.81 -18.26 0.69
N PRO A 388 15.17 -19.44 0.52
CA PRO A 388 15.38 -20.26 -0.68
C PRO A 388 15.03 -19.54 -1.99
N ALA A 389 14.01 -18.69 -1.96
CA ALA A 389 13.59 -17.91 -3.11
C ALA A 389 14.33 -16.56 -3.23
N LEU A 390 14.76 -15.98 -2.11
CA LEU A 390 15.44 -14.69 -2.00
C LEU A 390 16.89 -14.80 -1.49
N ASN A 391 17.59 -15.85 -1.93
CA ASN A 391 18.95 -16.13 -1.51
C ASN A 391 19.91 -15.01 -1.95
N TRP A 392 20.37 -14.17 -1.03
CA TRP A 392 21.25 -13.04 -1.35
C TRP A 392 22.63 -13.47 -1.86
N LYS A 393 23.11 -14.66 -1.49
CA LYS A 393 24.38 -15.21 -2.02
C LYS A 393 24.24 -15.78 -3.43
N LYS A 394 23.03 -16.18 -3.83
CA LYS A 394 22.69 -16.68 -5.17
C LYS A 394 21.59 -15.83 -5.80
N TRP A 395 21.74 -14.51 -5.70
CA TRP A 395 20.69 -13.58 -6.07
C TRP A 395 20.34 -13.70 -7.55
N LYS A 396 19.02 -13.75 -7.82
CA LYS A 396 18.48 -13.55 -9.16
C LYS A 396 18.04 -12.11 -9.27
N THR A 397 18.62 -11.36 -10.20
CA THR A 397 18.17 -10.00 -10.54
C THR A 397 16.72 -10.00 -11.04
N PRO A 398 16.02 -8.86 -11.00
CA PRO A 398 14.63 -8.75 -11.45
C PRO A 398 14.33 -9.35 -12.83
N SER A 399 15.25 -9.22 -13.79
CA SER A 399 15.11 -9.74 -15.15
C SER A 399 15.20 -11.28 -15.21
N GLN A 400 16.00 -11.89 -14.34
CA GLN A 400 16.16 -13.34 -14.21
C GLN A 400 14.99 -14.02 -13.49
N ARG A 401 14.11 -13.24 -12.85
CA ARG A 401 12.88 -13.70 -12.18
C ARG A 401 11.65 -13.61 -13.09
N SER A 402 11.84 -13.76 -14.41
CA SER A 402 10.75 -13.66 -15.39
C SER A 402 10.53 -15.02 -16.07
N ILE A 403 9.28 -15.46 -16.13
CA ILE A 403 8.88 -16.69 -16.81
C ILE A 403 8.16 -16.32 -18.10
N SER A 404 8.68 -16.77 -19.24
CA SER A 404 8.04 -16.59 -20.55
C SER A 404 6.78 -17.44 -20.66
N LEU A 405 5.67 -16.83 -21.05
CA LEU A 405 4.39 -17.52 -21.32
C LEU A 405 4.29 -18.09 -22.74
N TYR A 406 5.33 -17.94 -23.57
CA TYR A 406 5.35 -18.56 -24.88
C TYR A 406 5.16 -20.06 -24.79
N THR A 407 4.15 -20.52 -25.53
CA THR A 407 3.93 -21.93 -25.81
C THR A 407 4.99 -22.44 -26.79
N ASP A 408 5.12 -23.76 -26.89
CA ASP A 408 5.99 -24.36 -27.91
C ASP A 408 5.52 -24.00 -29.33
N GLU A 409 4.21 -23.79 -29.53
CA GLU A 409 3.66 -23.31 -30.79
C GLU A 409 4.12 -21.88 -31.10
N ASP A 410 4.09 -20.98 -30.12
CA ASP A 410 4.57 -19.59 -30.30
C ASP A 410 6.05 -19.56 -30.61
N ARG A 411 6.85 -20.39 -29.93
CA ARG A 411 8.30 -20.53 -30.19
C ARG A 411 8.55 -21.05 -31.60
N ALA A 412 7.80 -22.04 -32.06
CA ALA A 412 7.92 -22.57 -33.41
C ALA A 412 7.57 -21.50 -34.46
N LYS A 413 6.47 -20.76 -34.28
CA LYS A 413 6.08 -19.65 -35.16
C LYS A 413 7.15 -18.56 -35.19
N ALA A 414 7.62 -18.12 -34.03
CA ALA A 414 8.65 -17.10 -33.91
C ALA A 414 9.98 -17.53 -34.56
N ALA A 415 10.36 -18.81 -34.44
CA ALA A 415 11.55 -19.37 -35.06
C ALA A 415 11.44 -19.42 -36.59
N THR A 416 10.29 -19.82 -37.14
CA THR A 416 10.03 -19.77 -38.59
C THR A 416 10.13 -18.35 -39.13
N ILE A 417 9.48 -17.40 -38.48
CA ILE A 417 9.52 -15.98 -38.86
C ILE A 417 10.95 -15.43 -38.78
N GLU A 418 11.72 -15.79 -37.75
CA GLU A 418 13.12 -15.37 -37.65
C GLU A 418 14.00 -15.99 -38.73
N ALA A 419 13.78 -17.26 -39.09
CA ALA A 419 14.51 -17.91 -40.17
C ALA A 419 14.24 -17.25 -41.54
N GLU A 420 12.99 -16.89 -41.81
CA GLU A 420 12.60 -16.15 -43.02
C GLU A 420 13.17 -14.73 -43.04
N ALA A 421 13.08 -13.99 -41.92
CA ALA A 421 13.68 -12.66 -41.80
C ALA A 421 15.20 -12.70 -41.98
N LYS A 422 15.86 -13.72 -41.41
CA LYS A 422 17.29 -13.95 -41.60
C LYS A 422 17.62 -14.20 -43.08
N LYS A 423 16.83 -15.00 -43.80
CA LYS A 423 17.02 -15.21 -45.25
C LYS A 423 16.99 -13.91 -46.03
N ILE A 424 16.03 -13.03 -45.75
CA ILE A 424 15.94 -11.70 -46.39
C ILE A 424 17.19 -10.86 -46.07
N LEU A 425 17.67 -10.90 -44.82
CA LEU A 425 18.87 -10.16 -44.42
C LEU A 425 20.16 -10.74 -45.01
N ASP A 426 20.27 -12.07 -45.14
CA ASP A 426 21.40 -12.74 -45.79
C ASP A 426 21.43 -12.39 -47.29
N GLU A 427 20.27 -12.41 -47.99
CA GLU A 427 20.15 -11.93 -49.37
C GLU A 427 20.49 -10.44 -49.52
N ARG A 428 20.11 -9.61 -48.54
CA ARG A 428 20.46 -8.19 -48.48
C ARG A 428 21.97 -8.00 -48.38
N LEU A 429 22.67 -8.82 -47.59
CA LEU A 429 24.13 -8.75 -47.47
C LEU A 429 24.83 -9.11 -48.79
N VAL A 430 24.33 -10.12 -49.50
CA VAL A 430 24.84 -10.48 -50.84
C VAL A 430 24.65 -9.32 -51.83
N LYS A 431 23.42 -8.78 -51.93
CA LYS A 431 23.12 -7.61 -52.79
C LYS A 431 23.93 -6.37 -52.39
N GLN A 432 24.16 -6.16 -51.10
CA GLN A 432 24.98 -5.05 -50.61
C GLN A 432 26.40 -5.16 -51.14
N GLN A 433 26.98 -6.36 -51.12
CA GLN A 433 28.31 -6.58 -51.68
C GLN A 433 28.31 -6.40 -53.21
N GLU A 434 27.33 -6.94 -53.93
CA GLU A 434 27.20 -6.73 -55.39
C GLU A 434 27.12 -5.24 -55.76
N PHE A 435 26.40 -4.43 -54.98
CA PHE A 435 26.32 -3.00 -55.21
C PHE A 435 27.63 -2.28 -54.92
N ILE A 436 28.36 -2.67 -53.87
CA ILE A 436 29.70 -2.15 -53.59
C ILE A 436 30.64 -2.49 -54.75
N ASP A 437 30.64 -3.74 -55.20
CA ASP A 437 31.50 -4.23 -56.28
C ASP A 437 31.19 -3.53 -57.61
N ARG A 438 29.91 -3.40 -57.96
CA ARG A 438 29.46 -2.69 -59.16
C ARG A 438 29.89 -1.22 -59.15
N ASN A 439 29.78 -0.54 -58.01
CA ASN A 439 30.21 0.86 -57.91
C ASN A 439 31.73 0.98 -57.99
N TYR A 440 32.46 0.05 -57.36
CA TYR A 440 33.91 -0.03 -57.48
C TYR A 440 34.35 -0.23 -58.94
N GLU A 441 33.71 -1.14 -59.69
CA GLU A 441 33.98 -1.36 -61.12
C GLU A 441 33.68 -0.13 -61.98
N LYS A 442 32.56 0.57 -61.73
CA LYS A 442 32.23 1.83 -62.41
C LYS A 442 33.30 2.91 -62.19
N GLU A 443 33.85 2.98 -60.98
CA GLU A 443 34.93 3.93 -60.68
C GLU A 443 36.24 3.48 -61.34
N LEU A 444 36.61 2.19 -61.29
CA LEU A 444 37.78 1.65 -62.00
C LEU A 444 37.75 1.91 -63.52
N ALA A 445 36.57 1.94 -64.12
CA ALA A 445 36.39 2.24 -65.54
C ALA A 445 36.81 3.69 -65.91
N LYS A 446 36.85 4.61 -64.95
CA LYS A 446 37.26 6.02 -65.13
C LYS A 446 38.78 6.21 -64.99
N LEU A 447 39.50 5.23 -64.46
CA LEU A 447 40.94 5.28 -64.22
C LEU A 447 41.74 4.91 -65.49
N THR A 448 42.94 5.48 -65.63
CA THR A 448 43.92 5.03 -66.64
C THR A 448 44.43 3.61 -66.31
N GLU A 449 45.03 2.92 -67.28
CA GLU A 449 45.53 1.54 -67.11
C GLU A 449 46.52 1.41 -65.92
N ALA A 450 47.47 2.35 -65.82
CA ALA A 450 48.43 2.39 -64.72
C ALA A 450 47.78 2.68 -63.35
N GLU A 451 46.78 3.56 -63.28
CA GLU A 451 46.06 3.86 -62.03
C GLU A 451 45.17 2.68 -61.61
N ARG A 452 44.60 1.95 -62.58
CA ARG A 452 43.73 0.78 -62.34
C ARG A 452 44.50 -0.37 -61.69
N GLU A 453 45.71 -0.68 -62.16
CA GLU A 453 46.55 -1.72 -61.54
C GLU A 453 46.86 -1.41 -60.07
N ILE A 454 47.18 -0.15 -59.76
CA ILE A 454 47.45 0.30 -58.38
C ILE A 454 46.18 0.23 -57.52
N ALA A 455 45.03 0.65 -58.07
CA ALA A 455 43.74 0.63 -57.35
C ALA A 455 43.28 -0.79 -57.00
N VAL A 456 43.42 -1.74 -57.94
CA VAL A 456 43.06 -3.15 -57.75
C VAL A 456 43.98 -3.83 -56.74
N ALA A 457 45.30 -3.63 -56.86
CA ALA A 457 46.27 -4.20 -55.93
C ALA A 457 46.07 -3.73 -54.48
N ALA A 458 45.52 -2.54 -54.28
CA ALA A 458 45.27 -1.95 -52.96
C ALA A 458 43.88 -2.27 -52.37
N ARG A 459 42.98 -2.91 -53.11
CA ARG A 459 41.59 -3.15 -52.69
C ARG A 459 41.50 -3.94 -51.38
N GLU A 460 42.22 -5.05 -51.32
CA GLU A 460 42.25 -5.98 -50.18
C GLU A 460 43.30 -5.60 -49.11
N ILE A 461 44.03 -4.50 -49.31
CA ILE A 461 45.03 -4.01 -48.36
C ILE A 461 44.38 -3.00 -47.43
N ALA A 462 44.48 -3.23 -46.12
CA ALA A 462 44.02 -2.29 -45.11
C ALA A 462 44.65 -0.91 -45.30
N GLU A 463 43.88 0.16 -45.10
CA GLU A 463 44.30 1.54 -45.43
C GLU A 463 45.67 1.91 -44.86
N LYS A 464 45.96 1.50 -43.63
CA LYS A 464 47.24 1.72 -42.94
C LYS A 464 48.44 1.10 -43.66
N ASP A 465 48.24 -0.04 -44.33
CA ASP A 465 49.27 -0.89 -44.93
C ASP A 465 49.47 -0.61 -46.43
N ARG A 466 48.66 0.29 -47.02
CA ARG A 466 48.80 0.72 -48.42
C ARG A 466 50.09 1.54 -48.64
N THR A 467 50.77 1.34 -49.78
CA THR A 467 51.95 2.12 -50.18
C THR A 467 51.59 3.61 -50.39
N PRO A 468 52.56 4.54 -50.40
CA PRO A 468 52.30 5.96 -50.68
C PRO A 468 51.53 6.18 -52.00
N GLU A 469 51.88 5.44 -53.05
CA GLU A 469 51.23 5.52 -54.36
C GLU A 469 49.79 5.02 -54.31
N GLN A 470 49.54 3.92 -53.60
CA GLN A 470 48.19 3.39 -53.38
C GLN A 470 47.31 4.33 -52.56
N LYS A 471 47.87 4.98 -51.53
CA LYS A 471 47.16 5.97 -50.71
C LYS A 471 46.76 7.20 -51.53
N GLU A 472 47.65 7.69 -52.39
CA GLU A 472 47.35 8.84 -53.26
C GLU A 472 46.25 8.52 -54.30
N ILE A 473 46.19 7.29 -54.83
CA ILE A 473 45.08 6.87 -55.72
C ILE A 473 43.72 6.91 -55.02
N TYR A 474 43.61 6.36 -53.80
CA TYR A 474 42.34 6.36 -53.06
C TYR A 474 41.97 7.75 -52.50
N LYS A 475 42.95 8.62 -52.28
CA LYS A 475 42.73 10.04 -51.96
C LYS A 475 42.20 10.82 -53.17
N LYS A 476 42.72 10.52 -54.37
CA LYS A 476 42.27 11.11 -55.64
C LYS A 476 40.89 10.61 -56.06
N TYR A 477 40.57 9.34 -55.79
CA TYR A 477 39.28 8.72 -56.08
C TYR A 477 38.65 8.10 -54.81
N PRO A 478 38.08 8.90 -53.89
CA PRO A 478 37.52 8.39 -52.63
C PRO A 478 36.40 7.37 -52.81
N SER A 479 35.69 7.42 -53.95
CA SER A 479 34.64 6.47 -54.33
C SER A 479 35.15 5.03 -54.55
N LEU A 480 36.47 4.79 -54.57
CA LEU A 480 37.03 3.43 -54.56
C LEU A 480 36.95 2.78 -53.16
N SER A 481 36.75 3.57 -52.10
CA SER A 481 36.59 3.11 -50.70
C SER A 481 35.11 3.05 -50.26
N ILE A 482 34.16 2.81 -51.19
CA ILE A 482 32.75 2.64 -50.80
C ILE A 482 32.62 1.44 -49.86
N THR A 483 31.94 1.66 -48.75
CA THR A 483 31.61 0.63 -47.76
C THR A 483 30.10 0.49 -47.64
N ALA A 484 29.65 -0.55 -46.94
CA ALA A 484 28.26 -0.69 -46.53
C ALA A 484 27.68 0.57 -45.87
N GLY A 485 28.49 1.27 -45.06
CA GLY A 485 28.10 2.48 -44.34
C GLY A 485 28.09 3.75 -45.20
N SER A 486 28.76 3.77 -46.36
CA SER A 486 28.85 4.96 -47.22
C SER A 486 28.12 4.81 -48.56
N LEU A 487 27.61 3.62 -48.90
CA LEU A 487 26.93 3.33 -50.18
C LEU A 487 25.81 4.33 -50.54
N TYR A 488 25.05 4.82 -49.55
CA TYR A 488 23.96 5.79 -49.76
C TYR A 488 24.43 7.14 -50.33
N LEU A 489 25.70 7.51 -50.13
CA LEU A 489 26.28 8.75 -50.67
C LEU A 489 26.59 8.64 -52.16
N TYR A 490 26.77 7.43 -52.68
CA TYR A 490 27.27 7.16 -54.03
C TYR A 490 26.24 6.45 -54.92
N ASP A 491 25.36 5.63 -54.34
CA ASP A 491 24.32 4.87 -55.05
C ASP A 491 23.03 4.83 -54.22
N LYS A 492 22.30 5.95 -54.26
CA LYS A 492 21.03 6.11 -53.53
C LYS A 492 19.98 5.05 -53.92
N PRO A 493 19.76 4.70 -55.21
CA PRO A 493 18.83 3.62 -55.57
C PRO A 493 19.19 2.27 -54.94
N ALA A 494 20.48 1.90 -54.92
CA ALA A 494 20.95 0.68 -54.26
C ALA A 494 20.71 0.73 -52.73
N ALA A 495 21.01 1.85 -52.08
CA ALA A 495 20.76 2.03 -50.66
C ALA A 495 19.27 1.96 -50.31
N ASP A 496 18.39 2.55 -51.13
CA ASP A 496 16.94 2.48 -50.97
C ASP A 496 16.42 1.04 -51.14
N GLU A 497 16.99 0.25 -52.07
CA GLU A 497 16.66 -1.18 -52.22
C GLU A 497 17.08 -2.00 -50.99
N LEU A 498 18.31 -1.82 -50.49
CA LEU A 498 18.77 -2.49 -49.28
C LEU A 498 17.94 -2.09 -48.05
N LYS A 499 17.51 -0.83 -47.97
CA LYS A 499 16.61 -0.35 -46.94
C LYS A 499 15.25 -1.07 -47.03
N LYS A 500 14.64 -1.17 -48.22
CA LYS A 500 13.39 -1.93 -48.41
C LYS A 500 13.50 -3.38 -47.95
N MET A 501 14.64 -4.05 -48.19
CA MET A 501 14.85 -5.42 -47.70
C MET A 501 14.98 -5.48 -46.17
N ALA A 502 15.68 -4.53 -45.56
CA ALA A 502 15.77 -4.43 -44.11
C ALA A 502 14.39 -4.14 -43.49
N ASP A 503 13.62 -3.23 -44.08
CA ASP A 503 12.26 -2.90 -43.68
C ASP A 503 11.34 -4.12 -43.84
N ALA A 504 11.43 -4.87 -44.95
CA ALA A 504 10.65 -6.10 -45.14
C ALA A 504 10.97 -7.17 -44.08
N ALA A 505 12.25 -7.36 -43.73
CA ALA A 505 12.64 -8.25 -42.64
C ALA A 505 12.14 -7.75 -41.27
N ALA A 506 12.10 -6.43 -41.06
CA ALA A 506 11.56 -5.83 -39.85
C ALA A 506 10.03 -5.99 -39.76
N GLU A 507 9.29 -5.73 -40.84
CA GLU A 507 7.84 -5.96 -40.92
C GLU A 507 7.50 -7.44 -40.70
N LEU A 508 8.29 -8.35 -41.27
CA LEU A 508 8.12 -9.78 -41.00
C LEU A 508 8.35 -10.12 -39.52
N ARG A 509 9.37 -9.55 -38.88
CA ARG A 509 9.57 -9.75 -37.43
C ARG A 509 8.44 -9.18 -36.57
N LYS A 510 7.69 -8.18 -37.04
CA LYS A 510 6.51 -7.67 -36.33
C LYS A 510 5.34 -8.64 -36.31
N THR A 511 5.31 -9.63 -37.20
CA THR A 511 4.25 -10.67 -37.20
C THR A 511 4.53 -11.81 -36.22
N LYS A 512 5.67 -11.77 -35.50
CA LYS A 512 5.92 -12.71 -34.40
C LYS A 512 4.82 -12.58 -33.35
N PRO A 513 4.41 -13.70 -32.72
CA PRO A 513 3.60 -13.64 -31.51
C PRO A 513 4.21 -12.65 -30.49
N GLU A 514 3.38 -12.03 -29.66
CA GLU A 514 3.88 -11.18 -28.59
C GLU A 514 4.32 -12.04 -27.40
N GLU A 515 5.55 -11.86 -26.93
CA GLU A 515 6.07 -12.62 -25.78
C GLU A 515 5.73 -11.93 -24.46
N PHE A 516 4.78 -12.51 -23.74
CA PHE A 516 4.41 -12.12 -22.38
C PHE A 516 5.29 -12.83 -21.35
N PHE A 517 5.58 -12.13 -20.25
CA PHE A 517 6.33 -12.70 -19.13
C PHE A 517 5.59 -12.48 -17.82
N VAL A 518 5.67 -13.48 -16.94
CA VAL A 518 5.22 -13.39 -15.55
C VAL A 518 6.39 -13.05 -14.65
N ARG A 519 6.21 -12.06 -13.78
CA ARG A 519 7.14 -11.73 -12.70
C ARG A 519 6.87 -12.64 -11.50
N ALA A 520 7.32 -13.89 -11.58
CA ALA A 520 7.14 -14.88 -10.51
C ALA A 520 8.34 -14.92 -9.57
N LEU A 521 8.08 -15.16 -8.29
CA LEU A 521 9.10 -15.66 -7.37
C LEU A 521 9.16 -17.20 -7.48
N THR A 522 10.36 -17.77 -7.60
CA THR A 522 10.55 -19.22 -7.76
C THR A 522 11.76 -19.73 -7.00
N GLU A 523 11.65 -20.93 -6.47
CA GLU A 523 12.74 -21.66 -5.80
C GLU A 523 12.83 -23.12 -6.27
N THR A 524 13.74 -23.88 -5.65
CA THR A 524 13.95 -25.31 -5.94
C THR A 524 14.12 -26.09 -4.64
N ALA A 525 13.67 -27.34 -4.59
CA ALA A 525 13.81 -28.21 -3.41
C ALA A 525 15.27 -28.44 -2.97
N SER A 526 16.25 -28.19 -3.85
CA SER A 526 17.68 -28.32 -3.53
C SER A 526 18.28 -27.10 -2.82
N ASP A 527 17.59 -25.95 -2.78
CA ASP A 527 18.14 -24.74 -2.17
C ASP A 527 17.81 -24.65 -0.67
N LEU A 528 18.45 -25.49 0.12
CA LEU A 528 18.36 -25.49 1.59
C LEU A 528 19.38 -24.55 2.22
N THR A 529 19.58 -23.36 1.64
CA THR A 529 20.57 -22.40 2.13
C THR A 529 20.34 -22.09 3.61
N PRO A 530 21.38 -22.23 4.46
CA PRO A 530 21.27 -21.88 5.88
C PRO A 530 21.04 -20.38 6.08
N THR A 531 20.16 -20.03 7.01
CA THR A 531 19.92 -18.66 7.45
C THR A 531 20.58 -18.46 8.81
N PHE A 532 21.19 -17.30 9.03
CA PHE A 532 21.89 -16.96 10.27
C PHE A 532 21.28 -15.70 10.87
N VAL A 533 21.33 -15.60 12.20
CA VAL A 533 21.16 -14.31 12.89
C VAL A 533 22.37 -13.44 12.57
N PHE A 534 22.15 -12.17 12.22
CA PHE A 534 23.24 -11.24 11.94
C PHE A 534 23.46 -10.27 13.09
N ASN A 535 24.72 -10.03 13.44
CA ASN A 535 25.06 -9.07 14.47
C ASN A 535 24.61 -7.66 14.06
N ARG A 536 23.66 -7.05 14.80
CA ARG A 536 23.15 -5.71 14.47
C ARG A 536 22.60 -5.58 13.05
N GLY A 537 22.07 -6.68 12.50
CA GLY A 537 21.56 -6.72 11.13
C GLY A 537 22.64 -6.84 10.04
N ASP A 538 23.93 -6.78 10.41
CA ASP A 538 25.04 -6.79 9.46
C ASP A 538 25.29 -8.20 8.90
N HIS A 539 24.90 -8.41 7.63
CA HIS A 539 25.04 -9.67 6.91
C HIS A 539 26.49 -10.19 6.81
N GLN A 540 27.50 -9.36 7.06
CA GLN A 540 28.90 -9.76 7.10
C GLN A 540 29.31 -10.38 8.44
N GLN A 541 28.47 -10.29 9.46
CA GLN A 541 28.71 -10.79 10.83
C GLN A 541 27.67 -11.85 11.23
N PRO A 542 27.64 -13.03 10.57
CA PRO A 542 26.75 -14.11 10.97
C PRO A 542 27.11 -14.66 12.34
N LYS A 543 26.08 -14.93 13.14
CA LYS A 543 26.17 -15.62 14.43
C LYS A 543 25.63 -17.05 14.29
N GLU A 544 24.59 -17.41 15.03
CA GLU A 544 23.95 -18.73 15.02
C GLU A 544 23.09 -18.98 13.78
N GLU A 545 23.09 -20.22 13.30
CA GLU A 545 22.14 -20.70 12.28
C GLU A 545 20.74 -20.86 12.92
N VAL A 546 19.70 -20.46 12.19
CA VAL A 546 18.30 -20.64 12.58
C VAL A 546 17.52 -21.41 11.52
N LYS A 547 16.47 -22.11 11.98
CA LYS A 547 15.55 -22.86 11.12
C LYS A 547 14.27 -22.04 10.83
N PRO A 548 13.62 -22.25 9.66
CA PRO A 548 12.37 -21.56 9.34
C PRO A 548 11.29 -21.81 10.41
N ALA A 549 10.65 -20.73 10.84
CA ALA A 549 9.52 -20.77 11.75
C ALA A 549 8.80 -19.42 11.81
N GLY A 550 7.55 -19.44 12.29
CA GLY A 550 6.84 -18.25 12.76
C GLY A 550 7.34 -17.74 14.11
N LEU A 551 6.61 -16.77 14.67
CA LEU A 551 6.99 -16.11 15.93
C LEU A 551 6.81 -17.03 17.14
N SER A 552 7.82 -17.09 18.00
CA SER A 552 7.85 -17.93 19.20
C SER A 552 6.86 -17.47 20.28
N ILE A 553 6.52 -16.18 20.33
CA ILE A 553 5.47 -15.65 21.21
C ILE A 553 4.11 -16.33 20.99
N LEU A 554 3.83 -16.78 19.76
CA LEU A 554 2.56 -17.41 19.39
C LEU A 554 2.52 -18.92 19.62
N ASN A 555 3.61 -19.55 20.07
CA ASN A 555 3.70 -21.01 20.25
C ASN A 555 2.67 -21.60 21.22
N HIS A 556 2.11 -20.77 22.10
CA HIS A 556 1.05 -21.19 23.02
C HIS A 556 -0.33 -21.32 22.34
N VAL A 557 -0.48 -20.79 21.11
CA VAL A 557 -1.71 -20.84 20.30
C VAL A 557 -1.54 -21.68 19.04
N VAL A 558 -0.44 -21.47 18.31
CA VAL A 558 -0.18 -22.13 17.02
C VAL A 558 1.29 -22.56 16.96
N GLU A 559 1.54 -23.78 16.50
CA GLU A 559 2.90 -24.31 16.39
C GLU A 559 3.71 -23.48 15.38
N SER A 560 4.79 -22.82 15.81
CA SER A 560 5.58 -21.96 14.92
C SER A 560 6.53 -22.70 13.99
N GLN A 561 6.78 -24.00 14.20
CA GLN A 561 7.77 -24.73 13.41
C GLN A 561 7.33 -24.89 11.96
N ILE A 562 8.21 -24.52 11.02
CA ILE A 562 8.03 -24.75 9.59
C ILE A 562 9.04 -25.81 9.14
N PRO A 563 8.63 -26.85 8.39
CA PRO A 563 9.56 -27.85 7.90
C PRO A 563 10.67 -27.24 7.02
N ASP A 564 11.91 -27.68 7.19
CA ASP A 564 13.05 -27.22 6.37
C ASP A 564 12.88 -27.54 4.88
N ASN A 565 12.18 -28.62 4.57
CA ASN A 565 11.91 -29.11 3.21
C ASN A 565 10.68 -30.03 3.17
N ASP A 566 9.90 -30.00 2.10
CA ASP A 566 8.85 -30.98 1.79
C ASP A 566 9.27 -31.84 0.58
N PRO A 567 9.62 -33.12 0.78
CA PRO A 567 10.08 -33.99 -0.31
C PRO A 567 8.98 -34.33 -1.32
N ALA A 568 7.71 -34.01 -1.05
CA ALA A 568 6.59 -34.30 -1.94
C ALA A 568 6.41 -33.27 -3.08
N ILE A 569 7.08 -32.11 -2.99
CA ILE A 569 6.94 -31.02 -3.96
C ILE A 569 8.31 -30.59 -4.52
N PRO A 570 8.36 -29.91 -5.70
CA PRO A 570 9.62 -29.57 -6.37
C PRO A 570 10.32 -28.32 -5.79
N SER A 571 9.76 -27.69 -4.77
CA SER A 571 10.29 -26.56 -3.98
C SER A 571 10.61 -26.99 -2.54
N THR A 572 11.04 -26.06 -1.67
CA THR A 572 11.26 -26.40 -0.26
C THR A 572 9.95 -26.54 0.52
N GLY A 573 8.86 -25.89 0.09
CA GLY A 573 7.57 -25.94 0.77
C GLY A 573 7.46 -25.05 2.00
N ARG A 574 8.52 -24.28 2.33
CA ARG A 574 8.55 -23.40 3.50
C ARG A 574 7.46 -22.34 3.43
N ARG A 575 7.32 -21.68 2.27
CA ARG A 575 6.34 -20.61 2.09
C ARG A 575 4.91 -21.16 2.09
N LEU A 576 4.67 -22.32 1.47
CA LEU A 576 3.35 -22.94 1.47
C LEU A 576 2.94 -23.40 2.88
N ALA A 577 3.86 -23.98 3.65
CA ALA A 577 3.61 -24.36 5.04
C ALA A 577 3.28 -23.15 5.91
N PHE A 578 4.06 -22.06 5.78
CA PHE A 578 3.80 -20.81 6.49
C PHE A 578 2.44 -20.19 6.10
N ALA A 579 2.11 -20.15 4.81
CA ALA A 579 0.83 -19.63 4.34
C ALA A 579 -0.37 -20.43 4.87
N LYS A 580 -0.27 -21.76 4.90
CA LYS A 580 -1.29 -22.64 5.50
C LYS A 580 -1.42 -22.44 7.00
N GLN A 581 -0.31 -22.21 7.71
CA GLN A 581 -0.35 -21.89 9.13
C GLN A 581 -1.09 -20.57 9.38
N LEU A 582 -0.75 -19.50 8.65
CA LEU A 582 -1.41 -18.19 8.74
C LEU A 582 -2.91 -18.28 8.49
N THR A 583 -3.32 -19.16 7.57
CA THR A 583 -4.71 -19.29 7.10
C THR A 583 -5.43 -20.52 7.66
N SER A 584 -4.88 -21.12 8.73
CA SER A 584 -5.43 -22.32 9.39
C SER A 584 -6.78 -22.10 10.09
N GLY A 585 -7.20 -20.84 10.26
CA GLY A 585 -8.34 -20.45 11.09
C GLY A 585 -8.05 -20.41 12.58
N GLN A 586 -6.86 -20.87 13.02
CA GLN A 586 -6.43 -20.86 14.42
C GLN A 586 -5.39 -19.77 14.73
N HIS A 587 -4.76 -19.21 13.69
CA HIS A 587 -3.77 -18.16 13.86
C HIS A 587 -4.41 -16.90 14.48
N PRO A 588 -3.88 -16.37 15.61
CA PRO A 588 -4.58 -15.36 16.40
C PRO A 588 -4.67 -13.97 15.75
N LEU A 589 -3.82 -13.70 14.74
CA LEU A 589 -3.69 -12.37 14.16
C LEU A 589 -4.38 -12.22 12.79
N THR A 590 -4.25 -13.23 11.91
CA THR A 590 -4.54 -13.09 10.46
C THR A 590 -5.97 -12.62 10.20
N ALA A 591 -6.95 -13.27 10.83
CA ALA A 591 -8.36 -12.93 10.65
C ALA A 591 -8.72 -11.59 11.32
N ARG A 592 -8.10 -11.26 12.47
CA ARG A 592 -8.30 -9.98 13.15
C ARG A 592 -7.74 -8.81 12.33
N VAL A 593 -6.54 -8.96 11.76
CA VAL A 593 -5.92 -7.94 10.89
C VAL A 593 -6.78 -7.71 9.65
N PHE A 594 -7.25 -8.79 9.00
CA PHE A 594 -8.17 -8.69 7.88
C PHE A 594 -9.47 -7.96 8.28
N ALA A 595 -10.14 -8.41 9.34
CA ALA A 595 -11.40 -7.82 9.79
C ALA A 595 -11.26 -6.33 10.13
N ASN A 596 -10.19 -5.97 10.86
CA ASN A 596 -9.92 -4.59 11.25
C ASN A 596 -9.68 -3.66 10.05
N ARG A 597 -8.94 -4.12 9.04
CA ARG A 597 -8.66 -3.34 7.82
C ARG A 597 -9.91 -3.14 6.97
N ASN A 598 -10.70 -4.19 6.75
CA ASN A 598 -11.97 -4.08 6.02
C ASN A 598 -12.96 -3.17 6.77
N TRP A 599 -13.01 -3.28 8.10
CA TRP A 599 -13.79 -2.37 8.96
C TRP A 599 -13.31 -0.92 8.84
N LEU A 600 -12.00 -0.67 8.84
CA LEU A 600 -11.41 0.65 8.62
C LEU A 600 -11.85 1.26 7.29
N HIS A 601 -11.80 0.51 6.18
CA HIS A 601 -12.20 1.02 4.87
C HIS A 601 -13.70 1.36 4.82
N LEU A 602 -14.56 0.53 5.43
CA LEU A 602 -16.00 0.74 5.43
C LEU A 602 -16.48 1.80 6.44
N LEU A 603 -15.87 1.92 7.62
CA LEU A 603 -16.32 2.85 8.66
C LEU A 603 -15.40 4.06 8.88
N GLY A 604 -14.29 4.16 8.15
CA GLY A 604 -13.32 5.25 8.23
C GLY A 604 -12.42 5.22 9.47
N ARG A 605 -12.57 4.23 10.36
CA ARG A 605 -11.68 4.00 11.52
C ARG A 605 -11.68 2.53 11.91
N GLY A 606 -10.51 1.91 11.97
CA GLY A 606 -10.34 0.53 12.47
C GLY A 606 -10.72 0.41 13.94
N ILE A 607 -11.14 -0.78 14.37
CA ILE A 607 -11.38 -1.10 15.79
C ILE A 607 -10.07 -0.94 16.56
N VAL A 608 -8.97 -1.40 15.96
CA VAL A 608 -7.59 -1.04 16.27
C VAL A 608 -7.15 0.04 15.27
N ILE A 609 -6.73 1.21 15.76
CA ILE A 609 -6.40 2.34 14.85
C ILE A 609 -5.04 2.21 14.18
N THR A 610 -4.21 1.30 14.66
CA THR A 610 -2.91 0.93 14.12
C THR A 610 -3.06 -0.37 13.31
N PRO A 611 -3.50 -0.33 12.04
CA PRO A 611 -3.90 -1.54 11.29
C PRO A 611 -2.76 -2.52 10.98
N SER A 612 -1.51 -2.14 11.24
CA SER A 612 -0.31 -2.96 11.09
C SER A 612 0.47 -3.15 12.39
N ASP A 613 -0.02 -2.65 13.52
CA ASP A 613 0.61 -2.83 14.82
C ASP A 613 -0.44 -3.15 15.88
N PHE A 614 -0.57 -4.45 16.16
CA PHE A 614 -1.39 -5.04 17.22
C PHE A 614 -0.52 -5.40 18.44
N GLY A 615 0.76 -5.01 18.41
CA GLY A 615 1.71 -5.17 19.51
C GLY A 615 1.49 -4.12 20.59
N ARG A 616 2.54 -3.89 21.39
CA ARG A 616 2.52 -3.00 22.55
C ARG A 616 2.58 -1.51 22.20
N LEU A 617 3.13 -1.17 21.03
CA LEU A 617 3.10 0.19 20.51
C LEU A 617 1.75 0.52 19.85
N GLY A 618 1.08 -0.50 19.35
CA GLY A 618 -0.29 -0.43 18.88
C GLY A 618 -1.31 -0.06 19.96
N THR A 619 -2.49 0.35 19.52
CA THR A 619 -3.61 0.61 20.44
C THR A 619 -4.43 -0.65 20.70
N PRO A 620 -4.88 -0.91 21.93
CA PRO A 620 -5.91 -1.92 22.17
C PRO A 620 -7.18 -1.64 21.35
N PRO A 621 -7.93 -2.69 20.96
CA PRO A 621 -9.18 -2.53 20.22
C PRO A 621 -10.22 -1.75 21.04
N SER A 622 -10.95 -0.83 20.40
CA SER A 622 -12.09 -0.16 21.06
C SER A 622 -13.22 -1.13 21.40
N HIS A 623 -13.36 -2.20 20.61
CA HIS A 623 -14.37 -3.25 20.75
C HIS A 623 -13.71 -4.64 20.62
N PRO A 624 -13.01 -5.14 21.65
CA PRO A 624 -12.28 -6.42 21.57
C PRO A 624 -13.18 -7.60 21.19
N GLN A 625 -14.36 -7.70 21.81
CA GLN A 625 -15.31 -8.77 21.52
C GLN A 625 -15.87 -8.69 20.09
N LEU A 626 -16.10 -7.48 19.57
CA LEU A 626 -16.53 -7.31 18.18
C LEU A 626 -15.45 -7.77 17.20
N LEU A 627 -14.18 -7.41 17.45
CA LEU A 627 -13.06 -7.81 16.60
C LEU A 627 -12.91 -9.34 16.55
N ASP A 628 -13.01 -10.01 17.70
CA ASP A 628 -12.94 -11.47 17.77
C ASP A 628 -14.14 -12.14 17.11
N TRP A 629 -15.34 -11.59 17.29
CA TRP A 629 -16.54 -12.07 16.61
C TRP A 629 -16.41 -11.95 15.09
N LEU A 630 -15.94 -10.80 14.59
CA LEU A 630 -15.71 -10.58 13.16
C LEU A 630 -14.65 -11.52 12.58
N ALA A 631 -13.56 -11.74 13.31
CA ALA A 631 -12.48 -12.62 12.91
C ALA A 631 -12.95 -14.09 12.83
N ASP A 632 -13.67 -14.57 13.84
CA ASP A 632 -14.25 -15.92 13.84
C ASP A 632 -15.33 -16.07 12.76
N GLU A 633 -16.24 -15.11 12.62
CA GLU A 633 -17.30 -15.15 11.61
C GLU A 633 -16.72 -15.21 10.19
N PHE A 634 -15.65 -14.46 9.91
CA PHE A 634 -14.98 -14.50 8.61
C PHE A 634 -14.41 -15.88 8.28
N VAL A 635 -13.79 -16.55 9.25
CA VAL A 635 -13.29 -17.92 9.10
C VAL A 635 -14.45 -18.91 8.90
N GLN A 636 -15.54 -18.79 9.69
CA GLN A 636 -16.72 -19.66 9.57
C GLN A 636 -17.44 -19.50 8.23
N GLN A 637 -17.38 -18.32 7.62
CA GLN A 637 -17.90 -18.07 6.28
C GLN A 637 -16.97 -18.55 5.16
N ASN A 638 -15.95 -19.35 5.47
CA ASN A 638 -14.93 -19.85 4.54
C ASN A 638 -14.16 -18.72 3.85
N TRP A 639 -13.76 -17.70 4.62
CA TRP A 639 -12.90 -16.62 4.13
C TRP A 639 -13.53 -15.82 2.97
N ASP A 640 -14.87 -15.71 2.96
CA ASP A 640 -15.66 -15.04 1.93
C ASP A 640 -15.68 -13.52 2.13
N ILE A 641 -14.90 -12.81 1.30
CA ILE A 641 -14.68 -11.37 1.41
C ILE A 641 -15.96 -10.59 1.16
N LYS A 642 -16.72 -10.95 0.12
CA LYS A 642 -17.96 -10.22 -0.23
C LYS A 642 -19.04 -10.40 0.84
N LYS A 643 -19.16 -11.58 1.44
CA LYS A 643 -20.11 -11.78 2.56
C LYS A 643 -19.72 -10.99 3.81
N PHE A 644 -18.44 -10.95 4.15
CA PHE A 644 -17.95 -10.12 5.25
C PHE A 644 -18.34 -8.64 5.06
N ILE A 645 -18.06 -8.09 3.87
CA ILE A 645 -18.38 -6.71 3.51
C ILE A 645 -19.89 -6.47 3.56
N LYS A 646 -20.68 -7.36 2.95
CA LYS A 646 -22.16 -7.27 2.95
C LYS A 646 -22.70 -7.24 4.37
N MET A 647 -22.23 -8.12 5.25
CA MET A 647 -22.64 -8.18 6.65
C MET A 647 -22.38 -6.86 7.38
N VAL A 648 -21.22 -6.24 7.18
CA VAL A 648 -20.93 -4.93 7.78
C VAL A 648 -21.86 -3.86 7.21
N MET A 649 -22.09 -3.83 5.90
CA MET A 649 -22.94 -2.81 5.25
C MET A 649 -24.44 -2.97 5.54
N LEU A 650 -24.89 -4.17 5.89
CA LEU A 650 -26.27 -4.44 6.32
C LEU A 650 -26.56 -3.99 7.76
N SER A 651 -25.53 -3.66 8.55
CA SER A 651 -25.71 -3.27 9.94
C SER A 651 -26.31 -1.88 10.11
N HIS A 652 -26.98 -1.65 11.25
CA HIS A 652 -27.35 -0.30 11.67
C HIS A 652 -26.11 0.58 11.76
N THR A 653 -25.02 0.04 12.32
CA THR A 653 -23.73 0.72 12.50
C THR A 653 -23.24 1.39 11.22
N TYR A 654 -23.27 0.70 10.07
CA TYR A 654 -22.86 1.26 8.78
C TYR A 654 -23.87 2.27 8.23
N GLN A 655 -25.17 2.04 8.45
CA GLN A 655 -26.25 2.81 7.84
C GLN A 655 -26.57 4.15 8.54
N GLN A 656 -25.87 4.49 9.62
CA GLN A 656 -26.09 5.74 10.36
C GLN A 656 -25.89 7.00 9.51
N ALA A 657 -26.59 8.07 9.87
CA ALA A 657 -26.32 9.43 9.44
C ALA A 657 -25.18 10.06 10.26
N LEU A 658 -24.72 11.23 9.85
CA LEU A 658 -23.85 12.07 10.67
C LEU A 658 -24.62 12.58 11.89
N SER A 659 -24.05 12.42 13.08
CA SER A 659 -24.66 12.91 14.32
C SER A 659 -24.68 14.43 14.36
N THR A 660 -25.80 15.00 14.79
CA THR A 660 -25.93 16.42 15.16
C THR A 660 -25.94 16.62 16.68
N ASP A 661 -25.80 15.53 17.45
CA ASP A 661 -25.74 15.57 18.91
C ASP A 661 -24.36 16.07 19.36
N THR A 662 -24.32 17.33 19.77
CA THR A 662 -23.10 17.98 20.26
C THR A 662 -22.58 17.37 21.56
N ALA A 663 -23.44 16.77 22.39
CA ALA A 663 -23.01 16.10 23.62
C ALA A 663 -22.24 14.82 23.31
N TYR A 664 -22.73 14.02 22.34
CA TYR A 664 -22.01 12.85 21.83
C TYR A 664 -20.66 13.25 21.22
N LEU A 665 -20.66 14.19 20.27
CA LEU A 665 -19.43 14.62 19.59
C LEU A 665 -18.40 15.28 20.52
N THR A 666 -18.83 15.86 21.64
CA THR A 666 -17.89 16.39 22.65
C THR A 666 -17.24 15.26 23.47
N ARG A 667 -17.98 14.17 23.73
CA ARG A 667 -17.50 13.06 24.56
C ARG A 667 -16.74 12.01 23.77
N ASP A 668 -17.11 11.79 22.51
CA ASP A 668 -16.43 10.91 21.56
C ASP A 668 -16.20 11.64 20.22
N PRO A 669 -15.32 12.66 20.20
CA PRO A 669 -15.04 13.45 18.99
C PRO A 669 -14.44 12.60 17.87
N ASP A 670 -13.73 11.54 18.25
CA ASP A 670 -13.15 10.58 17.32
C ASP A 670 -14.13 9.50 16.92
N ILE A 671 -15.41 9.52 17.33
CA ILE A 671 -16.46 8.53 17.00
C ILE A 671 -15.97 7.07 17.23
N ALA A 672 -15.09 6.86 18.22
CA ALA A 672 -14.46 5.57 18.50
C ALA A 672 -15.48 4.50 18.96
N LEU A 673 -16.65 4.93 19.43
CA LEU A 673 -17.80 4.09 19.80
C LEU A 673 -18.74 3.76 18.63
N TYR A 674 -18.49 4.31 17.44
CA TYR A 674 -19.31 4.06 16.24
C TYR A 674 -20.81 4.40 16.38
N GLY A 675 -21.18 5.38 17.21
CA GLY A 675 -22.55 5.92 17.35
C GLY A 675 -22.94 6.98 16.30
N SER A 676 -22.15 7.10 15.24
CA SER A 676 -22.38 8.03 14.14
C SER A 676 -21.63 7.56 12.89
N ALA A 677 -22.12 7.92 11.71
CA ALA A 677 -21.27 7.91 10.52
C ALA A 677 -20.13 8.92 10.66
N ARG A 678 -19.10 8.75 9.83
CA ARG A 678 -17.96 9.65 9.73
C ARG A 678 -18.00 10.41 8.43
N LEU A 679 -17.58 11.68 8.49
CA LEU A 679 -17.30 12.45 7.30
C LEU A 679 -16.05 11.85 6.63
N LYS A 680 -16.25 11.13 5.52
CA LYS A 680 -15.16 10.51 4.75
C LYS A 680 -14.77 11.37 3.57
N ARG A 681 -13.49 11.70 3.49
CA ARG A 681 -12.90 12.36 2.32
C ARG A 681 -12.57 11.32 1.26
N ILE A 682 -12.86 11.62 0.00
CA ILE A 682 -12.51 10.76 -1.14
C ILE A 682 -11.00 10.72 -1.38
N GLU A 683 -10.48 9.58 -1.80
CA GLU A 683 -9.06 9.44 -2.16
C GLU A 683 -8.74 10.05 -3.52
N ALA A 684 -7.45 10.34 -3.77
CA ALA A 684 -6.98 10.96 -5.01
C ALA A 684 -7.45 10.24 -6.29
N GLU A 685 -7.36 8.91 -6.30
CA GLU A 685 -7.77 8.10 -7.45
C GLU A 685 -9.29 8.15 -7.68
N VAL A 686 -10.07 8.12 -6.59
CA VAL A 686 -11.54 8.22 -6.63
C VAL A 686 -11.97 9.60 -7.11
N LEU A 687 -11.29 10.66 -6.67
CA LEU A 687 -11.54 12.02 -7.13
C LEU A 687 -11.38 12.13 -8.65
N ARG A 688 -10.27 11.64 -9.20
CA ARG A 688 -10.05 11.65 -10.66
C ARG A 688 -11.09 10.82 -11.40
N ASP A 689 -11.35 9.60 -10.92
CA ASP A 689 -12.32 8.68 -11.54
C ASP A 689 -13.74 9.25 -11.52
N MET A 690 -14.15 9.85 -10.40
CA MET A 690 -15.45 10.52 -10.26
C MET A 690 -15.59 11.70 -11.24
N VAL A 691 -14.54 12.51 -11.40
CA VAL A 691 -14.58 13.62 -12.37
C VAL A 691 -14.78 13.09 -13.80
N LEU A 692 -14.07 12.02 -14.19
CA LEU A 692 -14.20 11.38 -15.50
C LEU A 692 -15.57 10.74 -15.71
N GLU A 693 -16.12 10.11 -14.68
CA GLU A 693 -17.45 9.47 -14.73
C GLU A 693 -18.55 10.52 -14.95
N ILE A 694 -18.53 11.59 -14.16
CA ILE A 694 -19.53 12.65 -14.21
C ILE A 694 -19.48 13.41 -15.55
N SER A 695 -18.29 13.63 -16.10
CA SER A 695 -18.12 14.28 -17.40
C SER A 695 -18.45 13.37 -18.59
N GLY A 696 -18.70 12.08 -18.36
CA GLY A 696 -19.00 11.10 -19.41
C GLY A 696 -17.78 10.65 -20.22
N ASN A 697 -16.58 10.84 -19.69
CA ASN A 697 -15.32 10.55 -20.35
C ASN A 697 -14.61 9.30 -19.84
N LEU A 698 -15.08 8.68 -18.75
CA LEU A 698 -14.44 7.52 -18.16
C LEU A 698 -14.35 6.36 -19.15
N ASN A 699 -13.14 5.83 -19.33
CA ASN A 699 -12.91 4.60 -20.07
C ASN A 699 -12.88 3.41 -19.11
N GLU A 700 -13.94 2.60 -19.13
CA GLU A 700 -14.13 1.42 -18.27
C GLU A 700 -13.29 0.20 -18.71
N LYS A 701 -12.36 0.34 -19.66
CA LYS A 701 -11.53 -0.78 -20.10
C LYS A 701 -10.66 -1.30 -18.96
N MET A 702 -11.00 -2.51 -18.51
CA MET A 702 -10.28 -3.24 -17.48
C MET A 702 -9.02 -3.93 -18.02
N TYR A 703 -8.07 -4.16 -17.11
CA TYR A 703 -6.88 -5.01 -17.30
C TYR A 703 -5.84 -4.50 -18.31
N GLY A 704 -4.69 -5.17 -18.38
CA GLY A 704 -3.64 -4.89 -19.34
C GLY A 704 -2.58 -3.89 -18.84
N PRO A 705 -1.64 -3.49 -19.70
CA PRO A 705 -0.56 -2.58 -19.32
C PRO A 705 -1.07 -1.26 -18.71
N PRO A 706 -0.30 -0.65 -17.79
CA PRO A 706 -0.67 0.61 -17.19
C PRO A 706 -0.55 1.76 -18.19
N VAL A 707 -1.34 2.81 -17.97
CA VAL A 707 -1.30 4.07 -18.69
C VAL A 707 -0.05 4.85 -18.21
N PRO A 708 0.96 5.08 -19.08
CA PRO A 708 2.23 5.66 -18.66
C PRO A 708 2.11 7.10 -18.16
N VAL A 709 3.07 7.48 -17.32
CA VAL A 709 3.27 8.85 -16.86
C VAL A 709 4.59 9.42 -17.39
N MET A 710 4.63 10.73 -17.63
CA MET A 710 5.80 11.44 -18.13
C MET A 710 5.92 12.82 -17.51
N SER A 711 7.12 13.40 -17.54
CA SER A 711 7.31 14.80 -17.16
C SER A 711 6.82 15.70 -18.30
N ASP A 712 6.05 16.72 -17.95
CA ASP A 712 5.71 17.81 -18.84
C ASP A 712 6.87 18.84 -18.93
N PRO A 713 6.76 19.89 -19.76
CA PRO A 713 7.80 20.91 -19.90
C PRO A 713 8.10 21.76 -18.66
N VAL A 714 7.20 21.79 -17.67
CA VAL A 714 7.37 22.55 -16.41
C VAL A 714 7.79 21.64 -15.24
N GLY A 715 7.97 20.34 -15.47
CA GLY A 715 8.47 19.38 -14.50
C GLY A 715 7.39 18.65 -13.70
N GLN A 716 6.12 18.77 -14.08
CA GLN A 716 5.03 18.00 -13.48
C GLN A 716 4.93 16.62 -14.11
N TRP A 717 4.64 15.61 -13.29
CA TRP A 717 4.31 14.28 -13.78
C TRP A 717 2.84 14.23 -14.17
N VAL A 718 2.59 13.97 -15.46
CA VAL A 718 1.27 13.91 -16.09
C VAL A 718 1.10 12.59 -16.82
N ILE A 719 -0.15 12.22 -17.16
CA ILE A 719 -0.40 11.07 -18.01
C ILE A 719 0.14 11.36 -19.41
N GLY A 720 0.95 10.44 -19.94
CA GLY A 720 1.51 10.57 -21.27
C GLY A 720 2.63 9.58 -21.55
N ILE A 721 2.93 9.41 -22.84
CA ILE A 721 4.00 8.52 -23.29
C ILE A 721 5.30 9.30 -23.33
N GLU A 722 6.28 8.86 -22.55
CA GLU A 722 7.63 9.44 -22.57
C GLU A 722 8.26 9.27 -23.97
N ASN A 723 8.45 10.38 -24.66
CA ASN A 723 9.05 10.44 -25.99
C ASN A 723 10.20 11.43 -25.95
N LEU A 724 11.37 11.01 -25.46
CA LEU A 724 12.51 11.91 -25.31
C LEU A 724 13.11 12.27 -26.68
N SER A 725 13.16 13.57 -26.98
CA SER A 725 13.93 14.11 -28.10
C SER A 725 15.05 15.00 -27.56
N ALA A 726 16.31 14.56 -27.69
CA ALA A 726 17.49 15.27 -27.17
C ALA A 726 17.41 15.63 -25.67
N GLY A 727 16.79 14.76 -24.86
CA GLY A 727 16.66 14.96 -23.41
C GLY A 727 15.54 15.93 -22.99
N ARG A 728 14.64 16.30 -23.91
CA ARG A 728 13.41 17.05 -23.60
C ARG A 728 12.17 16.21 -23.91
N PRO A 729 11.05 16.39 -23.18
CA PRO A 729 9.78 15.77 -23.54
C PRO A 729 9.40 16.15 -24.97
N GLY A 730 9.20 15.15 -25.82
CA GLY A 730 8.73 15.31 -27.20
C GLY A 730 7.24 15.59 -27.26
N LYS A 731 6.65 15.49 -28.46
CA LYS A 731 5.20 15.67 -28.63
C LYS A 731 4.44 14.56 -27.89
N VAL A 732 3.43 14.93 -27.11
CA VAL A 732 2.47 14.00 -26.49
C VAL A 732 1.85 13.15 -27.60
N LEU A 733 1.97 11.83 -27.45
CA LEU A 733 1.38 10.88 -28.37
C LEU A 733 -0.09 10.69 -28.01
N GLU A 734 -0.94 10.56 -29.03
CA GLU A 734 -2.35 10.26 -28.82
C GLU A 734 -2.51 8.86 -28.22
N MET A 735 -3.33 8.75 -27.19
CA MET A 735 -3.56 7.49 -26.47
C MET A 735 -4.95 6.90 -26.75
N HIS A 736 -5.67 7.47 -27.72
CA HIS A 736 -6.98 7.02 -28.21
C HIS A 736 -7.98 6.72 -27.08
N GLY A 737 -7.99 7.53 -26.01
CA GLY A 737 -8.88 7.41 -24.86
C GLY A 737 -8.39 6.47 -23.75
N GLU A 738 -7.23 5.82 -23.89
CA GLU A 738 -6.62 5.04 -22.79
C GLU A 738 -6.18 5.95 -21.62
N ASP A 739 -5.87 7.22 -21.90
CA ASP A 739 -5.53 8.25 -20.91
C ASP A 739 -6.69 8.60 -19.97
N LEU A 740 -7.92 8.18 -20.32
CA LEU A 740 -9.15 8.39 -19.54
C LEU A 740 -9.58 7.12 -18.79
N ARG A 741 -8.73 6.10 -18.71
CA ARG A 741 -9.01 4.91 -17.91
C ARG A 741 -9.07 5.23 -16.41
N ARG A 742 -9.75 4.34 -15.67
CA ARG A 742 -9.73 4.35 -14.21
C ARG A 742 -8.32 4.44 -13.66
N SER A 743 -8.18 5.17 -12.55
CA SER A 743 -6.92 5.55 -11.95
C SER A 743 -6.11 4.36 -11.45
N VAL A 744 -6.76 3.23 -11.13
CA VAL A 744 -6.09 1.95 -10.82
C VAL A 744 -5.21 1.43 -11.98
N TYR A 745 -5.47 1.88 -13.21
CA TYR A 745 -4.70 1.54 -14.40
C TYR A 745 -3.64 2.58 -14.76
N VAL A 746 -3.55 3.70 -14.05
CA VAL A 746 -2.46 4.66 -14.22
C VAL A 746 -1.18 4.09 -13.61
N GLN A 747 -0.06 4.29 -14.30
CA GLN A 747 1.24 3.77 -13.89
C GLN A 747 1.63 4.31 -12.50
N VAL A 748 1.93 3.39 -11.57
CA VAL A 748 2.34 3.74 -10.20
C VAL A 748 3.87 3.74 -10.12
N ARG A 749 4.48 4.92 -10.09
CA ARG A 749 5.92 5.11 -10.03
C ARG A 749 6.36 5.62 -8.66
N ARG A 750 7.33 4.96 -8.03
CA ARG A 750 7.80 5.30 -6.67
C ARG A 750 8.39 6.69 -6.56
N THR A 751 9.20 7.11 -7.54
CA THR A 751 9.89 8.41 -7.51
C THR A 751 9.28 9.45 -8.45
N ARG A 752 8.17 9.10 -9.12
CA ARG A 752 7.52 9.92 -10.16
C ARG A 752 5.97 9.86 -10.04
N PRO A 753 5.40 10.17 -8.87
CA PRO A 753 3.96 10.10 -8.67
C PRO A 753 3.23 11.09 -9.57
N LEU A 754 2.04 10.73 -10.05
CA LEU A 754 1.20 11.64 -10.84
C LEU A 754 0.86 12.89 -10.01
N SER A 755 1.05 14.08 -10.56
CA SER A 755 1.00 15.34 -9.79
C SER A 755 -0.34 15.59 -9.11
N ILE A 756 -1.46 15.27 -9.77
CA ILE A 756 -2.79 15.38 -9.16
C ILE A 756 -2.95 14.39 -7.99
N PHE A 757 -2.35 13.21 -8.06
CA PHE A 757 -2.41 12.25 -6.96
C PHE A 757 -1.55 12.70 -5.78
N GLU A 758 -0.35 13.23 -6.04
CA GLU A 758 0.56 13.74 -5.00
C GLU A 758 -0.09 14.86 -4.17
N VAL A 759 -0.81 15.78 -4.81
CA VAL A 759 -1.52 16.87 -4.12
C VAL A 759 -2.64 16.36 -3.19
N PHE A 760 -3.26 15.22 -3.53
CA PHE A 760 -4.35 14.60 -2.78
C PHE A 760 -3.90 13.38 -1.97
N ASP A 761 -2.70 13.44 -1.40
CA ASP A 761 -2.17 12.50 -0.41
C ASP A 761 -2.06 11.04 -0.93
N ASN A 762 -1.61 10.86 -2.18
CA ASN A 762 -1.34 9.53 -2.74
C ASN A 762 -0.47 8.67 -1.80
N PRO A 763 -0.75 7.35 -1.65
CA PRO A 763 0.04 6.46 -0.83
C PRO A 763 1.52 6.44 -1.25
N ARG A 764 2.42 6.39 -0.27
CA ARG A 764 3.86 6.19 -0.46
C ARG A 764 4.21 4.71 -0.33
N MET A 765 5.00 4.19 -1.27
CA MET A 765 5.35 2.76 -1.37
C MET A 765 6.80 2.52 -0.91
N GLU A 766 7.06 2.80 0.36
CA GLU A 766 8.38 2.75 1.01
C GLU A 766 8.32 1.99 2.35
N PRO A 767 8.25 0.64 2.36
CA PRO A 767 8.09 -0.25 1.20
C PRO A 767 6.62 -0.44 0.78
N ASN A 768 5.65 -0.19 1.67
CA ASN A 768 4.21 -0.26 1.46
C ASN A 768 3.44 0.84 2.22
N CYS A 769 2.13 0.97 1.97
CA CYS A 769 1.26 1.93 2.66
C CYS A 769 0.20 1.22 3.49
N GLU A 770 0.29 1.36 4.81
CA GLU A 770 -0.54 0.66 5.78
C GLU A 770 -1.80 1.42 6.19
N LEU A 771 -1.68 2.75 6.21
CA LEU A 771 -2.74 3.69 6.53
C LEU A 771 -2.50 4.97 5.71
N ARG A 772 -3.49 5.36 4.92
CA ARG A 772 -3.42 6.62 4.17
C ARG A 772 -3.63 7.80 5.12
N SER A 773 -2.83 8.85 4.93
CA SER A 773 -3.06 10.16 5.54
C SER A 773 -4.01 10.99 4.67
N PHE A 774 -4.82 11.83 5.28
CA PHE A 774 -5.62 12.83 4.58
C PHE A 774 -5.29 14.22 5.11
N SER A 775 -4.93 15.13 4.22
CA SER A 775 -4.63 16.52 4.54
C SER A 775 -5.68 17.45 3.94
N THR A 776 -5.87 18.62 4.57
CA THR A 776 -6.73 19.69 4.02
C THR A 776 -5.89 20.94 3.88
N VAL A 777 -5.32 21.12 2.69
CA VAL A 777 -4.33 22.17 2.41
C VAL A 777 -4.71 23.00 1.18
N ALA A 778 -4.36 24.29 1.19
CA ALA A 778 -4.71 25.23 0.11
C ALA A 778 -4.31 24.77 -1.31
N PRO A 779 -3.16 24.09 -1.55
CA PRO A 779 -2.82 23.55 -2.87
C PRO A 779 -3.88 22.61 -3.47
N GLN A 780 -4.61 21.86 -2.65
CA GLN A 780 -5.67 20.95 -3.13
C GLN A 780 -6.84 21.74 -3.73
N SER A 781 -7.32 22.77 -3.03
CA SER A 781 -8.37 23.65 -3.55
C SER A 781 -7.91 24.41 -4.79
N LEU A 782 -6.65 24.89 -4.80
CA LEU A 782 -6.09 25.58 -5.97
C LEU A 782 -5.97 24.66 -7.19
N MET A 783 -5.65 23.37 -6.99
CA MET A 783 -5.62 22.36 -8.05
C MET A 783 -7.00 22.13 -8.66
N LEU A 784 -8.05 22.04 -7.83
CA LEU A 784 -9.43 21.91 -8.34
C LEU A 784 -9.88 23.15 -9.12
N MET A 785 -9.52 24.34 -8.64
CA MET A 785 -9.90 25.59 -9.28
C MET A 785 -9.13 25.89 -10.57
N ASN A 786 -7.89 25.43 -10.73
CA ASN A 786 -7.01 25.90 -11.82
C ASN A 786 -6.36 24.77 -12.63
N GLY A 787 -6.55 23.51 -12.27
CA GLY A 787 -5.94 22.39 -12.98
C GLY A 787 -6.53 22.20 -14.37
N ASP A 788 -5.67 22.08 -15.38
CA ASP A 788 -6.08 21.87 -16.79
C ASP A 788 -7.03 20.68 -16.94
N PHE A 789 -6.76 19.60 -16.21
CA PHE A 789 -7.65 18.43 -16.16
C PHE A 789 -9.06 18.81 -15.72
N ILE A 790 -9.22 19.50 -14.59
CA ILE A 790 -10.54 19.86 -14.05
C ILE A 790 -11.27 20.83 -14.98
N MET A 791 -10.55 21.83 -15.51
CA MET A 791 -11.14 22.80 -16.44
C MET A 791 -11.62 22.14 -17.74
N GLN A 792 -10.85 21.18 -18.28
CA GLN A 792 -11.26 20.43 -19.46
C GLN A 792 -12.48 19.55 -19.16
N GLN A 793 -12.47 18.79 -18.06
CA GLN A 793 -13.59 17.92 -17.68
C GLN A 793 -14.87 18.72 -17.37
N ALA A 794 -14.76 19.92 -16.81
CA ALA A 794 -15.91 20.81 -16.60
C ALA A 794 -16.55 21.28 -17.92
N LYS A 795 -15.72 21.56 -18.96
CA LYS A 795 -16.21 21.90 -20.30
C LYS A 795 -16.86 20.72 -21.01
N ASP A 796 -16.26 19.54 -20.90
CA ASP A 796 -16.80 18.30 -21.48
C ASP A 796 -18.15 17.97 -20.82
N PHE A 797 -18.23 18.10 -19.49
CA PHE A 797 -19.48 17.90 -18.76
C PHE A 797 -20.58 18.91 -19.17
N ALA A 798 -20.25 20.19 -19.31
CA ALA A 798 -21.19 21.19 -19.82
C ALA A 798 -21.68 20.87 -21.24
N SER A 799 -20.79 20.36 -22.09
CA SER A 799 -21.10 19.95 -23.47
C SER A 799 -22.03 18.72 -23.51
N LEU A 800 -21.79 17.76 -22.61
CA LEU A 800 -22.66 16.60 -22.41
C LEU A 800 -24.07 17.04 -22.01
N LEU A 801 -24.21 17.91 -21.00
CA LEU A 801 -25.50 18.42 -20.55
C LEU A 801 -26.24 19.19 -21.65
N ASN A 802 -25.55 19.99 -22.46
CA ASN A 802 -26.17 20.67 -23.60
C ASN A 802 -26.63 19.72 -24.71
N THR A 803 -25.97 18.57 -24.86
CA THR A 803 -26.35 17.54 -25.84
C THR A 803 -27.58 16.76 -25.38
N GLU A 804 -27.63 16.40 -24.09
CA GLU A 804 -28.73 15.65 -23.49
C GLU A 804 -29.99 16.51 -23.26
N TYR A 805 -29.83 17.78 -22.85
CA TYR A 805 -30.92 18.66 -22.45
C TYR A 805 -30.93 19.94 -23.28
N LYS A 806 -31.87 20.06 -24.22
CA LYS A 806 -31.78 21.09 -25.27
C LYS A 806 -32.20 22.51 -24.86
N GLU A 807 -33.14 22.72 -23.91
CA GLU A 807 -33.70 24.07 -23.69
C GLU A 807 -34.10 24.46 -22.23
N ASP A 808 -34.15 23.55 -21.25
CA ASP A 808 -34.64 23.87 -19.89
C ASP A 808 -33.49 24.03 -18.86
N ASN A 809 -33.15 25.28 -18.52
CA ASN A 809 -32.10 25.63 -17.54
C ASN A 809 -32.32 24.94 -16.17
N PRO A 810 -33.52 24.99 -15.56
CA PRO A 810 -33.82 24.20 -14.35
C PRO A 810 -33.50 22.71 -14.47
N GLN A 811 -33.80 22.06 -15.61
CA GLN A 811 -33.52 20.63 -15.78
C GLN A 811 -32.02 20.36 -15.85
N LYS A 812 -31.25 21.19 -16.56
CA LYS A 812 -29.78 21.08 -16.61
C LYS A 812 -29.16 21.20 -15.22
N ILE A 813 -29.61 22.19 -14.43
CA ILE A 813 -29.10 22.40 -13.06
C ILE A 813 -29.47 21.21 -12.16
N ASN A 814 -30.70 20.69 -12.26
CA ASN A 814 -31.11 19.50 -11.51
C ASN A 814 -30.25 18.28 -11.84
N GLN A 815 -29.97 18.06 -13.12
CA GLN A 815 -29.15 16.93 -13.60
C GLN A 815 -27.68 17.08 -13.19
N LEU A 816 -27.17 18.32 -13.22
CA LEU A 816 -25.86 18.66 -12.71
C LEU A 816 -25.72 18.27 -11.22
N TRP A 817 -26.65 18.70 -10.36
CA TRP A 817 -26.64 18.34 -8.93
C TRP A 817 -26.82 16.84 -8.70
N GLN A 818 -27.67 16.17 -9.48
CA GLN A 818 -27.88 14.73 -9.36
C GLN A 818 -26.62 13.92 -9.68
N ARG A 819 -25.90 14.27 -10.76
CA ARG A 819 -24.64 13.57 -11.12
C ARG A 819 -23.51 13.86 -10.14
N VAL A 820 -23.41 15.09 -9.62
CA VAL A 820 -22.32 15.50 -8.72
C VAL A 820 -22.57 15.04 -7.27
N TYR A 821 -23.79 15.22 -6.75
CA TYR A 821 -24.12 15.03 -5.33
C TYR A 821 -25.18 13.96 -5.06
N ALA A 822 -25.72 13.26 -6.07
CA ALA A 822 -26.82 12.30 -5.92
C ALA A 822 -28.10 12.87 -5.29
N ARG A 823 -28.27 14.20 -5.32
CA ARG A 823 -29.46 14.91 -4.83
C ARG A 823 -29.89 16.01 -5.79
N LEU A 824 -31.07 16.58 -5.54
CA LEU A 824 -31.51 17.79 -6.23
C LEU A 824 -30.97 19.02 -5.49
N PRO A 825 -30.80 20.16 -6.19
CA PRO A 825 -30.52 21.43 -5.53
C PRO A 825 -31.73 21.83 -4.69
N ASP A 826 -31.50 22.52 -3.58
CA ASP A 826 -32.57 23.22 -2.89
C ASP A 826 -33.02 24.48 -3.67
N GLN A 827 -34.07 25.15 -3.17
CA GLN A 827 -34.62 26.33 -3.87
C GLN A 827 -33.64 27.51 -3.94
N SER A 828 -32.77 27.67 -2.94
CA SER A 828 -31.75 28.73 -2.91
C SER A 828 -30.63 28.39 -3.88
N GLU A 829 -30.10 27.17 -3.82
CA GLU A 829 -29.05 26.68 -4.72
C GLU A 829 -29.48 26.78 -6.19
N LEU A 830 -30.72 26.40 -6.50
CA LEU A 830 -31.27 26.49 -7.86
C LEU A 830 -31.37 27.95 -8.33
N ALA A 831 -31.85 28.86 -7.47
CA ALA A 831 -31.96 30.27 -7.81
C ALA A 831 -30.58 30.92 -8.02
N ASP A 832 -29.62 30.63 -7.13
CA ASP A 832 -28.25 31.14 -7.21
C ASP A 832 -27.55 30.63 -8.48
N ALA A 833 -27.72 29.35 -8.82
CA ALA A 833 -27.17 28.78 -10.05
C ALA A 833 -27.77 29.41 -11.31
N GLN A 834 -29.09 29.66 -11.33
CA GLN A 834 -29.75 30.33 -12.45
C GLN A 834 -29.25 31.77 -12.62
N GLN A 835 -29.14 32.52 -11.52
CA GLN A 835 -28.64 33.88 -11.54
C GLN A 835 -27.17 33.91 -12.03
N PHE A 836 -26.32 33.04 -11.50
CA PHE A 836 -24.92 32.92 -11.89
C PHE A 836 -24.78 32.68 -13.39
N LEU A 837 -25.55 31.75 -13.98
CA LEU A 837 -25.45 31.44 -15.41
C LEU A 837 -25.76 32.67 -16.29
N VAL A 838 -26.76 33.47 -15.90
CA VAL A 838 -27.13 34.70 -16.63
C VAL A 838 -26.00 35.73 -16.55
N GLU A 839 -25.55 36.06 -15.35
CA GLU A 839 -24.50 37.07 -15.12
C GLU A 839 -23.16 36.68 -15.76
N GLN A 840 -22.81 35.39 -15.67
CA GLN A 840 -21.55 34.88 -16.22
C GLN A 840 -21.59 34.83 -17.74
N GLN A 841 -22.74 34.48 -18.34
CA GLN A 841 -22.91 34.52 -19.80
C GLN A 841 -22.80 35.95 -20.34
N GLU A 842 -23.39 36.94 -19.67
CA GLU A 842 -23.25 38.36 -20.04
C GLU A 842 -21.79 38.82 -19.97
N THR A 843 -21.10 38.49 -18.88
CA THR A 843 -19.68 38.81 -18.69
C THR A 843 -18.78 38.16 -19.76
N LEU A 844 -19.06 36.92 -20.12
CA LEU A 844 -18.31 36.18 -21.13
C LEU A 844 -18.63 36.65 -22.55
N ALA A 845 -19.86 37.08 -22.83
CA ALA A 845 -20.20 37.64 -24.14
C ALA A 845 -19.34 38.87 -24.51
N GLU A 846 -18.86 39.62 -23.52
CA GLU A 846 -17.93 40.74 -23.71
C GLU A 846 -16.46 40.32 -23.89
N ARG A 847 -16.08 39.11 -23.46
CA ARG A 847 -14.68 38.68 -23.32
C ARG A 847 -14.30 37.45 -24.17
N ALA A 848 -15.29 36.68 -24.60
CA ALA A 848 -15.10 35.42 -25.32
C ALA A 848 -14.49 35.64 -26.71
N GLY A 849 -13.72 34.66 -27.19
CA GLY A 849 -13.21 34.66 -28.55
C GLY A 849 -14.33 34.52 -29.58
N LYS A 850 -14.02 34.76 -30.86
CA LYS A 850 -15.03 34.66 -31.96
C LYS A 850 -15.68 33.28 -32.09
N ASP A 851 -14.99 32.23 -31.64
CA ASP A 851 -15.42 30.83 -31.79
C ASP A 851 -15.91 30.22 -30.47
N ASP A 852 -15.91 30.99 -29.38
CA ASP A 852 -16.36 30.54 -28.06
C ASP A 852 -17.88 30.76 -27.90
N ASP A 853 -18.60 29.78 -27.35
CA ASP A 853 -20.00 29.93 -26.94
C ASP A 853 -20.06 30.42 -25.48
N PRO A 854 -20.46 31.68 -25.21
CA PRO A 854 -20.52 32.22 -23.84
C PRO A 854 -21.46 31.44 -22.92
N ALA A 855 -22.54 30.85 -23.45
CA ALA A 855 -23.49 30.09 -22.65
C ALA A 855 -22.90 28.74 -22.22
N LEU A 856 -22.20 28.05 -23.14
CA LEU A 856 -21.47 26.81 -22.82
C LEU A 856 -20.35 27.08 -21.80
N LEU A 857 -19.60 28.18 -21.96
CA LEU A 857 -18.55 28.55 -21.02
C LEU A 857 -19.09 28.94 -19.64
N ALA A 858 -20.25 29.62 -19.56
CA ALA A 858 -20.91 29.91 -18.30
C ALA A 858 -21.34 28.62 -17.58
N LEU A 859 -21.89 27.65 -18.30
CA LEU A 859 -22.22 26.34 -17.74
C LEU A 859 -20.97 25.56 -17.31
N ALA A 860 -19.89 25.61 -18.09
CA ALA A 860 -18.61 25.01 -17.72
C ALA A 860 -18.04 25.61 -16.42
N ASN A 861 -18.16 26.92 -16.22
CA ASN A 861 -17.76 27.56 -14.97
C ASN A 861 -18.64 27.09 -13.78
N LEU A 862 -19.95 26.89 -13.99
CA LEU A 862 -20.81 26.34 -12.94
C LEU A 862 -20.40 24.90 -12.60
N CYS A 863 -20.15 24.05 -13.60
CA CYS A 863 -19.61 22.71 -13.39
C CYS A 863 -18.31 22.76 -12.58
N GLN A 864 -17.37 23.63 -12.95
CA GLN A 864 -16.09 23.81 -12.26
C GLN A 864 -16.27 24.22 -10.78
N ILE A 865 -17.22 25.11 -10.49
CA ILE A 865 -17.53 25.54 -9.11
C ILE A 865 -17.98 24.33 -8.27
N LEU A 866 -18.87 23.50 -8.81
CA LEU A 866 -19.35 22.32 -8.07
C LEU A 866 -18.26 21.26 -7.90
N LEU A 867 -17.46 20.99 -8.94
CA LEU A 867 -16.31 20.08 -8.87
C LEU A 867 -15.20 20.59 -7.93
N SER A 868 -15.25 21.85 -7.51
CA SER A 868 -14.30 22.47 -6.57
C SER A 868 -14.88 22.67 -5.16
N SER A 869 -16.12 22.21 -4.91
CA SER A 869 -16.80 22.42 -3.64
C SER A 869 -16.31 21.47 -2.56
N ASN A 870 -16.61 21.80 -1.30
CA ASN A 870 -16.36 20.87 -0.20
C ASN A 870 -17.24 19.62 -0.32
N GLU A 871 -18.53 19.76 -0.65
CA GLU A 871 -19.45 18.62 -0.80
C GLU A 871 -18.98 17.62 -1.87
N PHE A 872 -18.23 18.07 -2.87
CA PHE A 872 -17.64 17.18 -3.87
C PHE A 872 -16.51 16.31 -3.32
N LEU A 873 -15.79 16.79 -2.29
CA LEU A 873 -14.64 16.10 -1.70
C LEU A 873 -15.04 15.10 -0.60
N TYR A 874 -16.29 15.08 -0.18
CA TYR A 874 -16.77 14.18 0.88
C TYR A 874 -17.91 13.29 0.36
N ILE A 875 -18.00 12.09 0.93
CA ILE A 875 -18.99 11.08 0.53
C ILE A 875 -20.39 11.41 1.07
N ASP A 876 -20.45 11.84 2.34
CA ASP A 876 -21.67 12.00 3.16
C ASP A 876 -22.06 13.46 3.40
#